data_AF-A0A944V5N9-F1
#
_entry.id   AF-A0A944V5N9-F1
#
_cell.length_a   1.000
_cell.length_b   1.000
_cell.length_c   1.000
_cell.angle_alpha   90.00
_cell.angle_beta   90.00
_cell.angle_gamma   90.00
#
_symmetry.space_group_name_H-M   'P 1'
#
loop_
_entity.id
_entity.type
_entity.pdbx_description
1 polymer ?
#
loop_
_entity_poly.entity_id
_entity_poly.type
_entity_poly.pdbx_seq_one_letter_code
_entity_poly.pdbx_strand_id
1 'polypeptide(L)'
;MLKNKAILFTMSFMILLTGLFGAYLVDQPQSLTQPDGNTIKCLASGDEFHNWLHDENGYTIIQDPTTGYYVYAKLSGEKLIPTNFIAGVTDPSSTDLQSGANAKPVGYESRIEEFNEMLADSRNRVSTIGDLNNLVVFIRFADQDEFTEPINLYDGMFNTEDVNSMYQYFDEVSDEQLNVSSSFYPEPNGNLVVSYQSPNPRSYYEVYNSVTNPNGYQQGQQATREHALLRDAILYIESQIPPSLDLDNDDDGLVDNVCFIVKGGTGAWADLLWPHMWVLYTYNVYIHGVQVWTYNFQLSQSLSGSGVGVLCHEMFHSLGAPDLYHYTSNGISPAGSWDLMCSNTNPPQHMTAWMKHKYGLWFDDVPEINTSGTYTLEPIVDSPYSCYKIPSPNSNTEFFMVEYRKKTGIFEPSVPNDGLIIYRIDLNENGNAQGPPDELYIFRPDGTLTNNGNISEANFSADVGRTMFNDSTNPAAFLQYGAAGGIFISDIGYVGDTIEFTLNTGLIPMFETNVQTGPAYLGVQFTNTSYPTNGIDNLEWDFDGDGTFDSIEENPFHFYTEPGVYDVTLRIEANGEFAEVTINDYITVTEGSSVSGNISGIWVPDFSPYIISGDVTIGFDDELTINPGVELQFADDVLFTINGLLIADASSVRNEPIIFNSNTSWSGLRFYNTQEENILANCEISDASVTAVNIEMDSEIDIVGCKVFDNNTTTQAAAFKIVGSDDVLISQNIIANNSSSTNAGGIYCTASSPLISNNIIVNNTGLWGGFYLQNDSNPIMMNNTIANNLSTNTTPYLMFLLNSV
;
A
#
# COMPACT_ATOMS: atom_id res chain seq x y z
N MET A 1 -1.97 7.25 49.01
CA MET A 1 -0.63 6.76 49.39
C MET A 1 -0.35 5.49 48.61
N LEU A 2 0.67 5.54 47.71
CA LEU A 2 1.60 4.46 47.33
C LEU A 2 1.00 3.21 46.64
N LYS A 3 1.51 2.68 45.52
CA LYS A 3 2.61 3.04 44.61
C LYS A 3 2.54 2.04 43.44
N ASN A 4 2.37 2.54 42.22
CA ASN A 4 2.79 1.86 40.99
C ASN A 4 4.33 1.84 40.97
N LYS A 5 4.93 0.67 40.72
CA LYS A 5 6.28 0.53 40.14
C LYS A 5 6.43 -0.87 39.52
N ALA A 6 6.32 -0.96 38.20
CA ALA A 6 7.10 -1.88 37.40
C ALA A 6 7.74 -1.05 36.28
N ILE A 7 9.04 -1.22 36.15
CA ILE A 7 9.98 -0.30 35.50
C ILE A 7 10.12 -0.67 34.02
N LEU A 8 10.04 0.38 33.20
CA LEU A 8 10.34 0.45 31.79
C LEU A 8 11.78 -0.02 31.50
N PHE A 9 11.95 -0.96 30.56
CA PHE A 9 13.20 -1.17 29.83
C PHE A 9 12.86 -1.37 28.36
N THR A 10 12.66 -0.27 27.65
CA THR A 10 12.64 -0.21 26.18
C THR A 10 14.09 -0.22 25.68
N MET A 11 14.57 -1.39 25.24
CA MET A 11 15.61 -1.46 24.21
C MET A 11 14.88 -1.64 22.88
N SER A 12 14.63 -0.53 22.18
CA SER A 12 14.18 -0.57 20.80
C SER A 12 15.35 -1.04 19.94
N PHE A 13 15.35 -2.33 19.59
CA PHE A 13 16.12 -2.83 18.45
C PHE A 13 15.21 -2.65 17.23
N MET A 14 15.43 -1.55 16.51
CA MET A 14 14.73 -1.27 15.26
C MET A 14 15.37 -2.19 14.21
N ILE A 15 14.85 -3.42 14.10
CA ILE A 15 15.11 -4.29 12.95
C ILE A 15 14.22 -3.72 11.85
N LEU A 16 14.82 -2.94 10.95
CA LEU A 16 14.23 -2.68 9.65
C LEU A 16 14.06 -4.03 8.96
N LEU A 17 12.80 -4.46 8.86
CA LEU A 17 12.35 -5.49 7.94
C LEU A 17 12.50 -4.93 6.53
N THR A 18 13.59 -5.24 5.86
CA THR A 18 13.72 -5.06 4.41
C THR A 18 13.17 -6.31 3.73
N GLY A 19 12.14 -6.11 2.90
CA GLY A 19 11.61 -7.15 2.02
C GLY A 19 12.71 -7.66 1.09
N LEU A 20 12.82 -8.99 0.98
CA LEU A 20 13.79 -9.66 0.13
C LEU A 20 13.13 -9.94 -1.22
N PHE A 21 13.49 -9.17 -2.25
CA PHE A 21 13.15 -9.37 -3.67
C PHE A 21 14.15 -10.35 -4.35
N GLY A 22 13.93 -10.74 -5.60
CA GLY A 22 14.67 -11.80 -6.32
C GLY A 22 14.21 -11.98 -7.77
N ALA A 23 14.98 -12.54 -8.70
CA ALA A 23 16.45 -12.65 -8.80
C ALA A 23 17.11 -11.40 -9.42
N TYR A 24 16.48 -10.25 -9.25
CA TYR A 24 17.21 -9.01 -9.07
C TYR A 24 17.80 -8.98 -7.65
N LEU A 25 19.11 -9.18 -7.51
CA LEU A 25 19.75 -9.03 -6.20
C LEU A 25 19.81 -7.55 -5.85
N VAL A 26 19.36 -7.18 -4.65
CA VAL A 26 19.44 -5.81 -4.12
C VAL A 26 20.42 -5.78 -2.96
N ASP A 27 21.16 -4.68 -2.83
CA ASP A 27 21.98 -4.35 -1.67
C ASP A 27 22.97 -5.43 -1.25
N GLN A 28 23.52 -6.18 -2.21
CA GLN A 28 24.45 -7.25 -1.92
C GLN A 28 25.76 -6.66 -1.40
N PRO A 29 26.17 -6.94 -0.14
CA PRO A 29 27.35 -6.30 0.44
C PRO A 29 28.62 -6.67 -0.32
N GLN A 30 29.32 -5.65 -0.81
CA GLN A 30 30.60 -5.77 -1.51
C GLN A 30 31.73 -5.13 -0.71
N SER A 31 32.93 -5.64 -0.91
CA SER A 31 34.18 -5.03 -0.42
C SER A 31 35.13 -4.83 -1.58
N LEU A 32 35.46 -3.56 -1.88
CA LEU A 32 36.30 -3.19 -3.01
C LEU A 32 37.63 -2.64 -2.50
N THR A 33 38.74 -3.04 -3.13
CA THR A 33 40.07 -2.51 -2.81
C THR A 33 40.42 -1.38 -3.78
N GLN A 34 40.63 -0.18 -3.24
CA GLN A 34 41.13 0.97 -3.98
C GLN A 34 42.60 0.79 -4.40
N PRO A 35 43.09 1.49 -5.44
CA PRO A 35 44.49 1.40 -5.86
C PRO A 35 45.54 1.74 -4.79
N ASP A 36 45.16 2.48 -3.74
CA ASP A 36 46.02 2.80 -2.59
C ASP A 36 46.04 1.70 -1.50
N GLY A 37 45.29 0.62 -1.70
CA GLY A 37 45.16 -0.50 -0.78
C GLY A 37 44.06 -0.35 0.27
N ASN A 38 43.33 0.77 0.30
CA ASN A 38 42.19 0.92 1.20
C ASN A 38 40.99 0.09 0.71
N THR A 39 40.26 -0.54 1.63
CA THR A 39 39.03 -1.24 1.31
C THR A 39 37.82 -0.35 1.57
N ILE A 40 36.91 -0.26 0.60
CA ILE A 40 35.61 0.39 0.76
C ILE A 40 34.52 -0.68 0.82
N LYS A 41 33.49 -0.42 1.63
CA LYS A 41 32.25 -1.19 1.63
C LYS A 41 31.27 -0.50 0.70
N CYS A 42 30.60 -1.29 -0.13
CA CYS A 42 29.50 -0.81 -0.96
C CYS A 42 28.49 -1.94 -1.15
N LEU A 43 27.51 -1.70 -1.99
CA LEU A 43 26.42 -2.59 -2.31
C LEU A 43 26.42 -2.85 -3.81
N ALA A 44 26.01 -4.04 -4.23
CA ALA A 44 25.72 -4.35 -5.62
C ALA A 44 24.24 -4.66 -5.77
N SER A 45 23.61 -4.07 -6.77
CA SER A 45 22.23 -4.37 -7.14
C SER A 45 22.14 -4.67 -8.63
N GLY A 46 21.25 -5.57 -9.03
CA GLY A 46 21.08 -5.94 -10.43
C GLY A 46 20.62 -7.36 -10.68
N ASP A 47 20.62 -7.73 -11.96
CA ASP A 47 20.29 -9.04 -12.50
C ASP A 47 21.43 -9.54 -13.42
N GLU A 48 21.20 -10.65 -14.12
CA GLU A 48 22.12 -11.26 -15.08
C GLU A 48 22.36 -10.41 -16.34
N PHE A 49 21.49 -9.45 -16.63
CA PHE A 49 21.62 -8.56 -17.79
C PHE A 49 22.29 -7.23 -17.43
N HIS A 50 22.11 -6.75 -16.19
CA HIS A 50 22.65 -5.50 -15.70
C HIS A 50 22.74 -5.44 -14.17
N ASN A 51 23.95 -5.17 -13.68
CA ASN A 51 24.22 -4.87 -12.28
C ASN A 51 25.09 -3.62 -12.13
N TRP A 52 25.00 -2.97 -10.97
CA TRP A 52 25.80 -1.80 -10.63
C TRP A 52 26.16 -1.76 -9.15
N LEU A 53 27.24 -1.05 -8.85
CA LEU A 53 27.65 -0.76 -7.49
C LEU A 53 27.07 0.56 -7.01
N HIS A 54 26.70 0.63 -5.73
CA HIS A 54 26.28 1.87 -5.09
C HIS A 54 26.58 1.86 -3.59
N ASP A 55 26.50 3.02 -2.95
CA ASP A 55 26.56 3.11 -1.49
C ASP A 55 25.19 2.87 -0.83
N GLU A 56 25.14 2.91 0.50
CA GLU A 56 23.90 2.75 1.30
C GLU A 56 22.83 3.80 1.02
N ASN A 57 23.19 4.91 0.36
CA ASN A 57 22.28 6.00 0.01
C ASN A 57 21.94 6.00 -1.49
N GLY A 58 22.30 4.95 -2.23
CA GLY A 58 22.00 4.76 -3.65
C GLY A 58 22.88 5.55 -4.62
N TYR A 59 24.01 6.12 -4.18
CA TYR A 59 24.94 6.78 -5.10
C TYR A 59 25.79 5.75 -5.83
N THR A 60 25.67 5.73 -7.15
CA THR A 60 26.35 4.76 -8.02
C THR A 60 27.85 4.95 -8.02
N ILE A 61 28.58 3.84 -7.88
CA ILE A 61 30.03 3.75 -7.84
C ILE A 61 30.47 3.06 -9.13
N ILE A 62 31.46 3.64 -9.81
CA ILE A 62 32.11 3.00 -10.96
C ILE A 62 33.64 3.05 -10.86
N GLN A 63 34.35 2.17 -11.55
CA GLN A 63 35.80 2.24 -11.62
C GLN A 63 36.22 3.21 -12.74
N ASP A 64 37.04 4.21 -12.42
CA ASP A 64 37.63 5.09 -13.42
C ASP A 64 38.64 4.29 -14.27
N PRO A 65 38.44 4.20 -15.60
CA PRO A 65 39.31 3.42 -16.48
C PRO A 65 40.72 3.99 -16.62
N THR A 66 40.94 5.25 -16.23
CA THR A 66 42.23 5.94 -16.32
C THR A 66 43.05 5.76 -15.04
N THR A 67 42.41 5.92 -13.88
CA THR A 67 43.09 5.93 -12.58
C THR A 67 42.98 4.60 -11.82
N GLY A 68 41.99 3.77 -12.16
CA GLY A 68 41.68 2.53 -11.46
C GLY A 68 40.94 2.71 -10.13
N TYR A 69 40.71 3.96 -9.69
CA TYR A 69 39.96 4.25 -8.46
C TYR A 69 38.47 3.97 -8.66
N TYR A 70 37.82 3.44 -7.63
CA TYR A 70 36.38 3.44 -7.52
C TYR A 70 35.91 4.83 -7.11
N VAL A 71 35.10 5.45 -7.96
CA VAL A 71 34.61 6.83 -7.84
C VAL A 71 33.10 6.83 -7.97
N TYR A 72 32.43 7.83 -7.41
CA TYR A 72 31.02 8.02 -7.71
C TYR A 72 30.82 8.43 -9.17
N ALA A 73 29.73 7.95 -9.76
CA ALA A 73 29.38 8.19 -11.16
C ALA A 73 28.37 9.31 -11.29
N LYS A 74 28.42 10.02 -12.43
CA LYS A 74 27.38 10.96 -12.85
C LYS A 74 26.70 10.43 -14.11
N LEU A 75 25.38 10.57 -14.19
CA LEU A 75 24.64 10.29 -15.41
C LEU A 75 24.81 11.45 -16.39
N SER A 76 25.21 11.16 -17.64
CA SER A 76 25.36 12.13 -18.72
C SER A 76 24.76 11.56 -20.00
N GLY A 77 23.52 11.97 -20.31
CA GLY A 77 22.70 11.27 -21.31
C GLY A 77 22.34 9.86 -20.80
N GLU A 78 22.49 8.85 -21.65
CA GLU A 78 22.23 7.44 -21.31
C GLU A 78 23.48 6.70 -20.78
N LYS A 79 24.50 7.42 -20.29
CA LYS A 79 25.77 6.83 -19.85
C LYS A 79 26.20 7.32 -18.49
N LEU A 80 26.74 6.39 -17.69
CA LEU A 80 27.48 6.71 -16.48
C LEU A 80 28.90 7.14 -16.86
N ILE A 81 29.32 8.28 -16.32
CA ILE A 81 30.69 8.80 -16.46
C ILE A 81 31.38 8.85 -15.08
N PRO A 82 32.66 8.44 -14.97
CA PRO A 82 33.40 8.50 -13.73
C PRO A 82 33.64 9.96 -13.34
N THR A 83 33.53 10.28 -12.05
CA THR A 83 33.86 11.60 -11.53
C THR A 83 35.20 11.60 -10.78
N ASN A 84 35.60 12.76 -10.28
CA ASN A 84 36.78 12.88 -9.41
C ASN A 84 36.47 12.59 -7.93
N PHE A 85 35.23 12.20 -7.59
CA PHE A 85 34.80 11.94 -6.22
C PHE A 85 35.06 10.48 -5.85
N ILE A 86 36.13 10.24 -5.09
CA ILE A 86 36.55 8.89 -4.69
C ILE A 86 35.54 8.31 -3.69
N ALA A 87 35.01 7.12 -3.99
CA ALA A 87 34.08 6.40 -3.14
C ALA A 87 34.76 6.00 -1.82
N GLY A 88 34.04 6.14 -0.70
CA GLY A 88 34.59 5.95 0.65
C GLY A 88 35.47 7.08 1.19
N VAL A 89 35.74 8.12 0.40
CA VAL A 89 36.48 9.33 0.81
C VAL A 89 35.62 10.58 0.71
N THR A 90 34.86 10.71 -0.38
CA THR A 90 33.96 11.86 -0.62
C THR A 90 32.58 11.55 -0.06
N ASP A 91 31.94 12.53 0.60
CA ASP A 91 30.51 12.47 0.92
C ASP A 91 29.69 12.91 -0.32
N PRO A 92 29.00 11.99 -1.01
CA PRO A 92 28.31 12.31 -2.24
C PRO A 92 27.11 13.25 -2.03
N SER A 93 26.52 13.30 -0.84
CA SER A 93 25.41 14.21 -0.51
C SER A 93 25.81 15.69 -0.51
N SER A 94 27.11 15.95 -0.39
CA SER A 94 27.70 17.30 -0.47
C SER A 94 28.06 17.75 -1.90
N THR A 95 27.72 16.94 -2.91
CA THR A 95 28.07 17.16 -4.33
C THR A 95 26.83 17.42 -5.20
N ASP A 96 27.02 17.57 -6.52
CA ASP A 96 25.93 17.70 -7.51
C ASP A 96 25.46 16.34 -8.07
N LEU A 97 25.87 15.24 -7.45
CA LEU A 97 25.48 13.89 -7.83
C LEU A 97 24.03 13.60 -7.44
N GLN A 98 23.37 12.77 -8.25
CA GLN A 98 22.03 12.27 -7.96
C GLN A 98 22.14 10.81 -7.51
N SER A 99 21.47 10.48 -6.41
CA SER A 99 21.24 9.09 -6.03
C SER A 99 20.36 8.40 -7.08
N GLY A 100 20.56 7.09 -7.28
CA GLY A 100 19.84 6.29 -8.27
C GLY A 100 20.32 6.47 -9.72
N ALA A 101 21.45 7.14 -9.94
CA ALA A 101 22.01 7.33 -11.29
C ALA A 101 22.40 5.96 -11.90
N ASN A 102 21.66 5.49 -12.89
CA ASN A 102 21.90 4.18 -13.51
C ASN A 102 21.84 4.27 -15.05
N ALA A 103 22.63 3.45 -15.74
CA ALA A 103 22.65 3.38 -17.20
C ALA A 103 22.72 1.93 -17.67
N LYS A 104 21.86 1.57 -18.62
CA LYS A 104 21.89 0.25 -19.27
C LYS A 104 23.23 0.03 -20.00
N PRO A 105 23.80 -1.18 -19.95
CA PRO A 105 25.02 -1.47 -20.67
C PRO A 105 24.76 -1.48 -22.18
N VAL A 106 25.79 -1.20 -22.96
CA VAL A 106 25.68 -1.25 -24.43
C VAL A 106 25.33 -2.68 -24.87
N GLY A 107 24.28 -2.83 -25.68
CA GLY A 107 23.80 -4.14 -26.16
C GLY A 107 22.94 -4.90 -25.16
N TYR A 108 22.36 -4.21 -24.16
CA TYR A 108 21.45 -4.78 -23.17
C TYR A 108 20.22 -5.44 -23.81
N GLU A 109 19.48 -4.71 -24.65
CA GLU A 109 18.26 -5.21 -25.30
C GLU A 109 18.54 -6.39 -26.24
N SER A 110 19.65 -6.34 -27.00
CA SER A 110 20.05 -7.46 -27.85
C SER A 110 20.44 -8.72 -27.06
N ARG A 111 21.03 -8.58 -25.86
CA ARG A 111 21.36 -9.74 -25.01
C ARG A 111 20.10 -10.44 -24.47
N ILE A 112 19.09 -9.65 -24.12
CA ILE A 112 17.78 -10.15 -23.70
C ILE A 112 17.07 -10.86 -24.86
N GLU A 113 17.06 -10.27 -26.06
CA GLU A 113 16.48 -10.90 -27.25
C GLU A 113 17.20 -12.22 -27.58
N GLU A 114 18.53 -12.23 -27.61
CA GLU A 114 19.32 -13.44 -27.84
C GLU A 114 19.04 -14.52 -26.79
N PHE A 115 18.93 -14.16 -25.50
CA PHE A 115 18.55 -15.09 -24.43
C PHE A 115 17.17 -15.69 -24.65
N ASN A 116 16.17 -14.85 -24.89
CA ASN A 116 14.79 -15.30 -25.08
C ASN A 116 14.63 -16.18 -26.32
N GLU A 117 15.33 -15.88 -27.42
CA GLU A 117 15.36 -16.74 -28.62
C GLU A 117 15.99 -18.10 -28.31
N MET A 118 17.08 -18.13 -27.55
CA MET A 118 17.75 -19.37 -27.15
C MET A 118 16.92 -20.21 -26.18
N LEU A 119 16.15 -19.57 -25.31
CA LEU A 119 15.24 -20.24 -24.37
C LEU A 119 13.94 -20.71 -25.01
N ALA A 120 13.43 -20.02 -26.04
CA ALA A 120 12.21 -20.45 -26.71
C ALA A 120 12.34 -21.86 -27.31
N ASP A 121 13.57 -22.29 -27.63
CA ASP A 121 13.85 -23.65 -28.11
C ASP A 121 13.92 -24.69 -26.96
N SER A 122 14.24 -24.29 -25.73
CA SER A 122 14.33 -25.16 -24.53
C SER A 122 13.05 -25.23 -23.68
N ARG A 123 12.25 -24.15 -23.62
CA ARG A 123 11.00 -24.07 -22.82
C ARG A 123 9.91 -25.08 -23.19
N ASN A 124 9.98 -25.67 -24.39
CA ASN A 124 9.03 -26.67 -24.85
C ASN A 124 9.48 -28.12 -24.61
N ARG A 125 10.57 -28.34 -23.87
CA ARG A 125 11.24 -29.65 -23.88
C ARG A 125 11.51 -30.27 -22.51
N VAL A 126 11.82 -29.48 -21.47
CA VAL A 126 12.12 -30.00 -20.12
C VAL A 126 10.85 -30.51 -19.43
N SER A 127 10.85 -31.77 -18.99
CA SER A 127 9.75 -32.34 -18.18
C SER A 127 9.63 -31.62 -16.84
N THR A 128 8.44 -31.12 -16.54
CA THR A 128 8.10 -30.52 -15.25
C THR A 128 7.52 -31.52 -14.27
N ILE A 129 7.48 -32.82 -14.62
CA ILE A 129 6.99 -33.92 -13.79
C ILE A 129 7.99 -35.08 -13.76
N GLY A 130 7.90 -35.91 -12.73
CA GLY A 130 8.74 -37.08 -12.52
C GLY A 130 10.00 -36.80 -11.70
N ASP A 131 11.03 -37.62 -11.88
CA ASP A 131 12.29 -37.53 -11.15
C ASP A 131 13.34 -36.80 -12.00
N LEU A 132 13.66 -35.57 -11.63
CA LEU A 132 14.68 -34.74 -12.28
C LEU A 132 16.00 -34.82 -11.51
N ASN A 133 17.08 -35.23 -12.19
CA ASN A 133 18.41 -35.34 -11.59
C ASN A 133 19.25 -34.09 -11.84
N ASN A 134 19.27 -33.18 -10.87
CA ASN A 134 20.09 -31.98 -10.88
C ASN A 134 21.57 -32.30 -10.58
N LEU A 135 22.48 -31.93 -11.48
CA LEU A 135 23.93 -32.09 -11.27
C LEU A 135 24.53 -30.83 -10.64
N VAL A 136 25.05 -30.93 -9.42
CA VAL A 136 25.71 -29.82 -8.73
C VAL A 136 27.22 -29.91 -8.90
N VAL A 137 27.83 -28.94 -9.58
CA VAL A 137 29.26 -28.95 -9.95
C VAL A 137 30.01 -27.83 -9.25
N PHE A 138 30.94 -28.17 -8.35
CA PHE A 138 31.73 -27.18 -7.63
C PHE A 138 32.97 -26.73 -8.42
N ILE A 139 33.21 -25.42 -8.46
CA ILE A 139 34.33 -24.80 -9.19
C ILE A 139 35.10 -23.84 -8.28
N ARG A 140 36.44 -23.88 -8.34
CA ARG A 140 37.33 -22.85 -7.76
C ARG A 140 38.39 -22.39 -8.75
N PHE A 141 39.04 -21.27 -8.45
CA PHE A 141 40.09 -20.69 -9.31
C PHE A 141 41.52 -21.08 -8.89
N ALA A 142 42.49 -20.86 -9.78
CA ALA A 142 43.89 -21.23 -9.56
C ALA A 142 44.52 -20.55 -8.33
N ASP A 143 44.05 -19.35 -7.99
CA ASP A 143 44.48 -18.50 -6.88
C ASP A 143 43.67 -18.70 -5.59
N GLN A 144 42.80 -19.70 -5.54
CA GLN A 144 41.95 -20.00 -4.39
C GLN A 144 42.26 -21.36 -3.78
N ASP A 145 42.22 -21.43 -2.46
CA ASP A 145 42.18 -22.68 -1.70
C ASP A 145 40.87 -23.44 -1.96
N GLU A 146 40.79 -24.70 -1.52
CA GLU A 146 39.57 -25.52 -1.60
C GLU A 146 38.42 -24.95 -0.74
N PHE A 147 37.18 -25.32 -1.05
CA PHE A 147 36.01 -24.99 -0.22
C PHE A 147 36.22 -25.39 1.25
N THR A 148 35.74 -24.55 2.17
CA THR A 148 35.85 -24.77 3.62
C THR A 148 34.55 -25.29 4.23
N GLU A 149 33.47 -25.10 3.50
CA GLU A 149 32.10 -25.42 3.84
C GLU A 149 31.88 -26.93 3.71
N PRO A 150 31.17 -27.57 4.65
CA PRO A 150 30.90 -28.98 4.57
C PRO A 150 29.88 -29.29 3.47
N ILE A 151 30.02 -30.43 2.80
CA ILE A 151 29.05 -30.84 1.75
C ILE A 151 27.62 -30.96 2.31
N ASN A 152 27.46 -31.37 3.57
CA ASN A 152 26.15 -31.47 4.23
C ASN A 152 25.40 -30.14 4.29
N LEU A 153 26.09 -28.99 4.19
CA LEU A 153 25.42 -27.70 4.07
C LEU A 153 24.67 -27.61 2.74
N TYR A 154 25.32 -28.00 1.64
CA TYR A 154 24.74 -28.00 0.31
C TYR A 154 23.67 -29.08 0.18
N ASP A 155 23.96 -30.31 0.60
CA ASP A 155 22.97 -31.39 0.65
C ASP A 155 21.72 -30.97 1.43
N GLY A 156 21.91 -30.27 2.55
CA GLY A 156 20.86 -29.63 3.33
C GLY A 156 19.92 -28.75 2.50
N MET A 157 20.50 -27.86 1.69
CA MET A 157 19.75 -26.89 0.86
C MET A 157 19.14 -27.51 -0.40
N PHE A 158 19.71 -28.59 -0.92
CA PHE A 158 19.26 -29.18 -2.18
C PHE A 158 18.27 -30.35 -2.00
N ASN A 159 18.50 -31.24 -1.04
CA ASN A 159 17.90 -32.58 -1.04
C ASN A 159 17.05 -32.93 0.19
N THR A 160 17.08 -32.14 1.27
CA THR A 160 16.45 -32.56 2.55
C THR A 160 14.92 -32.40 2.52
N GLU A 161 14.20 -33.48 2.78
CA GLU A 161 12.74 -33.49 2.99
C GLU A 161 12.32 -32.74 4.28
N ASP A 162 11.06 -32.31 4.35
CA ASP A 162 10.39 -31.67 5.50
C ASP A 162 11.07 -30.39 6.03
N VAL A 163 11.96 -29.77 5.25
CA VAL A 163 12.66 -28.53 5.60
C VAL A 163 12.76 -27.60 4.41
N ASN A 164 13.26 -26.39 4.63
CA ASN A 164 13.62 -25.47 3.55
C ASN A 164 14.76 -26.07 2.71
N SER A 165 14.40 -26.71 1.60
CA SER A 165 15.30 -27.22 0.57
C SER A 165 14.64 -27.11 -0.81
N MET A 166 15.46 -27.16 -1.87
CA MET A 166 14.95 -27.12 -3.24
C MET A 166 14.09 -28.34 -3.58
N TYR A 167 14.50 -29.54 -3.13
CA TYR A 167 13.70 -30.75 -3.26
C TYR A 167 12.32 -30.58 -2.63
N GLN A 168 12.25 -30.20 -1.35
CA GLN A 168 10.99 -30.05 -0.64
C GLN A 168 10.10 -28.96 -1.24
N TYR A 169 10.71 -27.90 -1.77
CA TYR A 169 9.95 -26.83 -2.42
C TYR A 169 9.18 -27.34 -3.63
N PHE A 170 9.88 -27.98 -4.59
CA PHE A 170 9.24 -28.48 -5.80
C PHE A 170 8.29 -29.64 -5.54
N ASP A 171 8.60 -30.51 -4.59
CA ASP A 171 7.68 -31.55 -4.12
C ASP A 171 6.36 -30.95 -3.60
N GLU A 172 6.41 -29.90 -2.76
CA GLU A 172 5.23 -29.24 -2.20
C GLU A 172 4.44 -28.44 -3.26
N VAL A 173 5.11 -27.60 -4.08
CA VAL A 173 4.38 -26.74 -5.03
C VAL A 173 3.83 -27.52 -6.23
N SER A 174 4.39 -28.68 -6.53
CA SER A 174 3.94 -29.59 -7.59
C SER A 174 2.97 -30.68 -7.12
N ASP A 175 2.58 -30.70 -5.84
CA ASP A 175 1.71 -31.74 -5.27
C ASP A 175 2.27 -33.16 -5.53
N GLU A 176 3.55 -33.37 -5.17
CA GLU A 176 4.30 -34.62 -5.34
C GLU A 176 4.51 -35.05 -6.81
N GLN A 177 4.31 -34.16 -7.79
CA GLN A 177 4.47 -34.48 -9.21
C GLN A 177 5.92 -34.32 -9.71
N LEU A 178 6.75 -33.51 -9.05
CA LEU A 178 8.13 -33.25 -9.43
C LEU A 178 9.10 -33.43 -8.26
N ASN A 179 10.01 -34.39 -8.42
CA ASN A 179 11.11 -34.63 -7.50
C ASN A 179 12.42 -34.09 -8.08
N VAL A 180 13.02 -33.07 -7.45
CA VAL A 180 14.30 -32.50 -7.90
C VAL A 180 15.45 -33.02 -7.05
N SER A 181 16.01 -34.16 -7.42
CA SER A 181 17.13 -34.79 -6.69
C SER A 181 18.47 -34.24 -7.17
N SER A 182 19.35 -33.86 -6.24
CA SER A 182 20.66 -33.27 -6.56
C SER A 182 21.83 -34.18 -6.22
N SER A 183 22.77 -34.33 -7.14
CA SER A 183 24.02 -35.07 -6.91
C SER A 183 25.25 -34.17 -7.08
N PHE A 184 26.28 -34.38 -6.25
CA PHE A 184 27.39 -33.44 -6.10
C PHE A 184 28.68 -33.94 -6.74
N TYR A 185 29.27 -33.10 -7.59
CA TYR A 185 30.50 -33.40 -8.32
C TYR A 185 31.53 -32.27 -8.24
N PRO A 186 32.83 -32.59 -8.22
CA PRO A 186 33.42 -33.92 -8.01
C PRO A 186 32.96 -34.60 -6.72
N GLU A 187 33.08 -35.93 -6.64
CA GLU A 187 32.63 -36.66 -5.45
C GLU A 187 33.26 -36.08 -4.17
N PRO A 188 32.45 -35.76 -3.14
CA PRO A 188 32.94 -35.22 -1.88
C PRO A 188 33.94 -36.16 -1.21
N ASN A 189 34.99 -35.60 -0.60
CA ASN A 189 35.94 -36.38 0.20
C ASN A 189 35.50 -36.40 1.67
N GLY A 190 34.66 -37.36 2.02
CA GLY A 190 33.99 -37.37 3.32
C GLY A 190 33.01 -36.20 3.40
N ASN A 191 33.16 -35.32 4.40
CA ASN A 191 32.30 -34.15 4.55
C ASN A 191 32.84 -32.89 3.84
N LEU A 192 33.94 -33.00 3.09
CA LEU A 192 34.56 -31.85 2.42
C LEU A 192 34.11 -31.78 0.97
N VAL A 193 33.70 -30.59 0.55
CA VAL A 193 33.50 -30.27 -0.87
C VAL A 193 34.82 -30.41 -1.61
N VAL A 194 34.78 -31.09 -2.75
CA VAL A 194 35.86 -31.15 -3.73
C VAL A 194 35.38 -30.36 -4.94
N SER A 195 36.27 -29.63 -5.62
CA SER A 195 35.91 -28.81 -6.77
C SER A 195 36.84 -29.01 -7.96
N TYR A 196 36.32 -28.72 -9.15
CA TYR A 196 37.16 -28.48 -10.31
C TYR A 196 37.96 -27.18 -10.10
N GLN A 197 39.28 -27.26 -10.23
CA GLN A 197 40.14 -26.08 -10.18
C GLN A 197 40.43 -25.56 -11.59
N SER A 198 39.90 -24.38 -11.93
CA SER A 198 40.26 -23.65 -13.14
C SER A 198 41.77 -23.37 -13.17
N PRO A 199 42.45 -23.54 -14.33
CA PRO A 199 43.86 -23.20 -14.47
C PRO A 199 44.11 -21.68 -14.42
N ASN A 200 43.07 -20.87 -14.61
CA ASN A 200 43.13 -19.41 -14.55
C ASN A 200 42.72 -18.89 -13.15
N PRO A 201 43.34 -17.81 -12.66
CA PRO A 201 42.93 -17.13 -11.44
C PRO A 201 41.57 -16.43 -11.63
N ARG A 202 40.89 -16.10 -10.53
CA ARG A 202 39.55 -15.45 -10.58
C ARG A 202 39.56 -14.16 -11.40
N SER A 203 40.62 -13.36 -11.30
CA SER A 203 40.79 -12.10 -12.05
C SER A 203 40.73 -12.24 -13.57
N TYR A 204 40.98 -13.44 -14.12
CA TYR A 204 40.80 -13.72 -15.54
C TYR A 204 39.32 -13.68 -15.97
N TYR A 205 38.40 -13.93 -15.05
CA TYR A 205 36.96 -13.93 -15.28
C TYR A 205 36.30 -12.62 -14.80
N GLU A 206 37.10 -11.61 -14.46
CA GLU A 206 36.65 -10.27 -14.07
C GLU A 206 36.95 -9.25 -15.18
N VAL A 207 36.29 -8.08 -15.17
CA VAL A 207 36.47 -7.04 -16.20
C VAL A 207 37.92 -6.57 -16.30
N TYR A 208 38.41 -6.41 -17.53
CA TYR A 208 39.73 -5.85 -17.81
C TYR A 208 39.86 -4.41 -17.30
N ASN A 209 40.93 -4.15 -16.54
CA ASN A 209 41.39 -2.81 -16.22
C ASN A 209 42.91 -2.73 -16.45
N SER A 210 43.35 -1.74 -17.22
CA SER A 210 44.77 -1.61 -17.61
C SER A 210 45.73 -1.42 -16.42
N VAL A 211 45.24 -0.96 -15.27
CA VAL A 211 46.00 -0.70 -14.04
C VAL A 211 45.79 -1.80 -13.01
N THR A 212 44.52 -2.17 -12.73
CA THR A 212 44.16 -3.03 -11.59
C THR A 212 43.88 -4.48 -11.97
N ASN A 213 43.50 -4.78 -13.22
CA ASN A 213 43.21 -6.14 -13.69
C ASN A 213 43.57 -6.34 -15.19
N PRO A 214 44.86 -6.38 -15.55
CA PRO A 214 45.29 -6.42 -16.95
C PRO A 214 45.03 -7.76 -17.66
N ASN A 215 44.66 -8.82 -16.93
CA ASN A 215 44.32 -10.14 -17.46
C ASN A 215 42.81 -10.39 -17.55
N GLY A 216 41.98 -9.44 -17.10
CA GLY A 216 40.53 -9.52 -17.18
C GLY A 216 39.98 -9.63 -18.61
N TYR A 217 38.68 -9.85 -18.71
CA TYR A 217 38.00 -9.97 -19.99
C TYR A 217 37.70 -8.60 -20.60
N GLN A 218 37.77 -8.54 -21.92
CA GLN A 218 37.34 -7.39 -22.71
C GLN A 218 35.93 -7.63 -23.26
N GLN A 219 35.27 -6.56 -23.73
CA GLN A 219 33.95 -6.66 -24.33
C GLN A 219 33.92 -7.71 -25.46
N GLY A 220 32.92 -8.60 -25.42
CA GLY A 220 32.75 -9.70 -26.36
C GLY A 220 33.51 -10.99 -26.00
N GLN A 221 34.22 -11.03 -24.87
CA GLN A 221 34.93 -12.23 -24.40
C GLN A 221 34.21 -12.96 -23.26
N GLN A 222 33.11 -12.42 -22.74
CA GLN A 222 32.41 -12.93 -21.54
C GLN A 222 31.96 -14.38 -21.73
N ALA A 223 31.01 -14.61 -22.64
CA ALA A 223 30.44 -15.93 -22.90
C ALA A 223 31.51 -16.97 -23.26
N THR A 224 32.52 -16.61 -24.06
CA THR A 224 33.59 -17.55 -24.42
C THR A 224 34.42 -17.99 -23.20
N ARG A 225 34.72 -17.09 -22.27
CA ARG A 225 35.50 -17.44 -21.07
C ARG A 225 34.67 -18.26 -20.07
N GLU A 226 33.42 -17.88 -19.85
CA GLU A 226 32.49 -18.61 -18.98
C GLU A 226 32.20 -20.00 -19.51
N HIS A 227 31.76 -20.11 -20.76
CA HIS A 227 31.44 -21.41 -21.35
C HIS A 227 32.67 -22.31 -21.45
N ALA A 228 33.88 -21.75 -21.58
CA ALA A 228 35.10 -22.54 -21.49
C ALA A 228 35.33 -23.10 -20.08
N LEU A 229 35.08 -22.30 -19.04
CA LEU A 229 35.14 -22.73 -17.64
C LEU A 229 34.14 -23.86 -17.36
N LEU A 230 32.88 -23.67 -17.78
CA LEU A 230 31.81 -24.64 -17.56
C LEU A 230 32.06 -25.94 -18.34
N ARG A 231 32.46 -25.83 -19.63
CA ARG A 231 32.90 -26.97 -20.43
C ARG A 231 34.00 -27.76 -19.71
N ASP A 232 35.05 -27.09 -19.26
CA ASP A 232 36.20 -27.76 -18.67
C ASP A 232 35.84 -28.43 -17.33
N ALA A 233 34.92 -27.84 -16.56
CA ALA A 233 34.36 -28.44 -15.36
C ALA A 233 33.54 -29.70 -15.69
N ILE A 234 32.66 -29.66 -16.71
CA ILE A 234 31.88 -30.83 -17.17
C ILE A 234 32.82 -31.95 -17.62
N LEU A 235 33.80 -31.63 -18.48
CA LEU A 235 34.78 -32.61 -18.97
C LEU A 235 35.61 -33.24 -17.83
N TYR A 236 35.83 -32.51 -16.74
CA TYR A 236 36.54 -33.03 -15.57
C TYR A 236 35.70 -34.04 -14.76
N ILE A 237 34.39 -33.85 -14.71
CA ILE A 237 33.49 -34.70 -13.91
C ILE A 237 32.81 -35.82 -14.72
N GLU A 238 32.80 -35.75 -16.05
CA GLU A 238 32.03 -36.67 -16.92
C GLU A 238 32.21 -38.14 -16.54
N SER A 239 33.45 -38.62 -16.45
CA SER A 239 33.75 -40.01 -16.06
C SER A 239 33.42 -40.39 -14.61
N GLN A 240 33.11 -39.42 -13.75
CA GLN A 240 32.74 -39.61 -12.34
C GLN A 240 31.23 -39.82 -12.19
N ILE A 241 30.44 -39.34 -13.15
CA ILE A 241 28.99 -39.49 -13.15
C ILE A 241 28.64 -40.96 -13.48
N PRO A 242 27.73 -41.62 -12.75
CA PRO A 242 27.31 -42.98 -13.07
C PRO A 242 26.58 -43.04 -14.43
N PRO A 243 26.92 -43.97 -15.35
CA PRO A 243 26.17 -44.16 -16.60
C PRO A 243 24.72 -44.62 -16.44
N SER A 244 24.33 -44.99 -15.22
CA SER A 244 22.96 -45.39 -14.87
C SER A 244 22.13 -44.24 -14.29
N LEU A 245 22.73 -43.07 -14.05
CA LEU A 245 21.99 -41.88 -13.63
C LEU A 245 21.30 -41.33 -14.88
N ASP A 246 19.98 -41.23 -14.83
CA ASP A 246 19.20 -40.63 -15.90
C ASP A 246 19.35 -39.11 -15.81
N LEU A 247 19.71 -38.48 -16.92
CA LEU A 247 19.98 -37.05 -16.98
C LEU A 247 19.08 -36.32 -17.97
N ASP A 248 18.18 -37.06 -18.63
CA ASP A 248 17.38 -36.63 -19.78
C ASP A 248 16.02 -37.32 -19.65
N ASN A 249 15.26 -36.95 -18.62
CA ASN A 249 14.05 -37.68 -18.21
C ASN A 249 12.91 -37.58 -19.25
N ASP A 250 12.99 -36.64 -20.19
CA ASP A 250 12.06 -36.48 -21.31
C ASP A 250 12.58 -37.01 -22.66
N ASP A 251 13.78 -37.59 -22.71
CA ASP A 251 14.45 -38.09 -23.91
C ASP A 251 14.60 -37.01 -25.02
N ASP A 252 14.78 -35.73 -24.68
CA ASP A 252 14.96 -34.63 -25.64
C ASP A 252 16.41 -34.50 -26.15
N GLY A 253 17.34 -35.23 -25.54
CA GLY A 253 18.77 -35.26 -25.85
C GLY A 253 19.61 -34.24 -25.08
N LEU A 254 19.03 -33.50 -24.14
CA LEU A 254 19.66 -32.49 -23.30
C LEU A 254 19.67 -32.93 -21.84
N VAL A 255 20.64 -32.43 -21.09
CA VAL A 255 20.69 -32.68 -19.64
C VAL A 255 19.65 -31.79 -18.97
N ASP A 256 18.75 -32.39 -18.18
CA ASP A 256 17.61 -31.72 -17.53
C ASP A 256 18.04 -30.46 -16.77
N ASN A 257 19.07 -30.58 -15.90
CA ASN A 257 19.67 -29.42 -15.23
C ASN A 257 21.11 -29.66 -14.73
N VAL A 258 21.94 -28.62 -14.84
CA VAL A 258 23.27 -28.56 -14.23
C VAL A 258 23.41 -27.27 -13.45
N CYS A 259 23.67 -27.36 -12.15
CA CYS A 259 23.91 -26.23 -11.26
C CYS A 259 25.41 -26.11 -10.92
N PHE A 260 26.06 -25.04 -11.38
CA PHE A 260 27.44 -24.74 -11.04
C PHE A 260 27.53 -23.90 -9.76
N ILE A 261 28.30 -24.36 -8.77
CA ILE A 261 28.60 -23.58 -7.56
C ILE A 261 30.06 -23.11 -7.61
N VAL A 262 30.25 -21.84 -7.89
CA VAL A 262 31.58 -21.23 -8.05
C VAL A 262 32.02 -20.53 -6.77
N LYS A 263 33.25 -20.83 -6.32
CA LYS A 263 33.80 -20.33 -5.05
C LYS A 263 34.01 -18.82 -5.06
N GLY A 264 33.40 -18.13 -4.10
CA GLY A 264 33.53 -16.70 -3.85
C GLY A 264 32.19 -15.97 -3.85
N GLY A 265 32.22 -14.65 -3.81
CA GLY A 265 31.04 -13.78 -3.94
C GLY A 265 31.11 -12.94 -5.21
N THR A 266 30.08 -12.15 -5.46
CA THR A 266 30.03 -11.24 -6.61
C THR A 266 31.29 -10.35 -6.61
N GLY A 267 32.00 -10.29 -7.73
CA GLY A 267 33.11 -9.35 -7.88
C GLY A 267 32.59 -7.93 -8.16
N ALA A 268 33.47 -6.93 -8.10
CA ALA A 268 33.13 -5.51 -8.31
C ALA A 268 32.43 -5.17 -9.63
N TRP A 269 32.48 -6.06 -10.63
CA TRP A 269 31.95 -5.88 -11.97
C TRP A 269 31.80 -7.25 -12.63
N ALA A 270 30.71 -7.95 -12.33
CA ALA A 270 30.64 -9.38 -12.53
C ALA A 270 29.53 -9.80 -13.51
N ASP A 271 29.40 -9.18 -14.69
CA ASP A 271 28.53 -9.74 -15.76
C ASP A 271 28.74 -11.26 -15.96
N LEU A 272 29.95 -11.77 -15.71
CA LEU A 272 30.31 -13.20 -15.84
C LEU A 272 30.21 -13.98 -14.51
N LEU A 273 30.45 -13.33 -13.36
CA LEU A 273 30.43 -14.00 -12.05
C LEU A 273 29.28 -13.45 -11.21
N TRP A 274 28.10 -13.37 -11.82
CA TRP A 274 26.81 -13.06 -11.19
C TRP A 274 25.95 -14.33 -11.22
N PRO A 275 25.17 -14.66 -10.18
CA PRO A 275 24.25 -15.78 -10.25
C PRO A 275 23.24 -15.60 -11.39
N HIS A 276 22.99 -16.65 -12.19
CA HIS A 276 22.08 -16.60 -13.34
C HIS A 276 21.71 -17.99 -13.85
N MET A 277 20.70 -18.08 -14.72
CA MET A 277 20.45 -19.21 -15.60
C MET A 277 20.81 -18.83 -17.05
N TRP A 278 21.53 -19.70 -17.76
CA TRP A 278 21.84 -19.47 -19.19
C TRP A 278 21.99 -20.78 -19.97
N VAL A 279 22.32 -20.68 -21.26
CA VAL A 279 22.55 -21.82 -22.16
C VAL A 279 24.00 -21.89 -22.67
N LEU A 280 24.59 -23.09 -22.69
CA LEU A 280 26.00 -23.33 -23.05
C LEU A 280 26.24 -23.34 -24.58
N TYR A 281 25.86 -22.28 -25.28
CA TYR A 281 25.82 -22.26 -26.75
C TYR A 281 27.19 -22.20 -27.46
N THR A 282 28.27 -21.86 -26.74
CA THR A 282 29.61 -21.71 -27.36
C THR A 282 30.32 -23.05 -27.58
N TYR A 283 30.00 -24.07 -26.79
CA TYR A 283 30.63 -25.39 -26.85
C TYR A 283 29.57 -26.48 -26.70
N ASN A 284 29.58 -27.45 -27.61
CA ASN A 284 28.78 -28.66 -27.43
C ASN A 284 29.54 -29.61 -26.50
N VAL A 285 29.00 -29.81 -25.30
CA VAL A 285 29.59 -30.67 -24.27
C VAL A 285 28.57 -31.72 -23.89
N TYR A 286 29.03 -32.95 -23.67
CA TYR A 286 28.15 -34.09 -23.46
C TYR A 286 28.54 -34.85 -22.19
N ILE A 287 27.54 -35.39 -21.50
CA ILE A 287 27.68 -36.36 -20.42
C ILE A 287 27.00 -37.64 -20.91
N HIS A 288 27.76 -38.71 -21.08
CA HIS A 288 27.26 -40.00 -21.58
C HIS A 288 26.46 -39.97 -22.90
N GLY A 289 26.63 -38.92 -23.72
CA GLY A 289 25.95 -38.75 -25.00
C GLY A 289 24.77 -37.77 -24.99
N VAL A 290 24.36 -37.30 -23.81
CA VAL A 290 23.36 -36.26 -23.60
C VAL A 290 24.05 -34.89 -23.55
N GLN A 291 23.52 -33.87 -24.21
CA GLN A 291 24.17 -32.56 -24.31
C GLN A 291 23.86 -31.68 -23.09
N VAL A 292 24.88 -31.10 -22.46
CA VAL A 292 24.65 -30.03 -21.48
C VAL A 292 24.33 -28.73 -22.24
N TRP A 293 23.14 -28.19 -22.01
CA TRP A 293 22.66 -26.96 -22.64
C TRP A 293 22.30 -25.92 -21.60
N THR A 294 21.14 -26.05 -20.93
CA THR A 294 20.71 -25.14 -19.86
C THR A 294 21.54 -25.38 -18.59
N TYR A 295 21.90 -24.31 -17.89
CA TYR A 295 22.59 -24.41 -16.60
C TYR A 295 22.19 -23.29 -15.65
N ASN A 296 22.24 -23.58 -14.35
CA ASN A 296 22.24 -22.57 -13.30
C ASN A 296 23.68 -22.28 -12.88
N PHE A 297 23.99 -21.02 -12.66
CA PHE A 297 25.28 -20.55 -12.19
C PHE A 297 25.10 -19.84 -10.86
N GLN A 298 25.73 -20.34 -9.81
CA GLN A 298 25.60 -19.83 -8.45
C GLN A 298 26.97 -19.55 -7.84
N LEU A 299 27.01 -18.58 -6.93
CA LEU A 299 28.21 -18.27 -6.16
C LEU A 299 28.07 -18.78 -4.74
N SER A 300 29.15 -19.37 -4.20
CA SER A 300 29.12 -19.96 -2.86
C SER A 300 28.77 -18.96 -1.76
N GLN A 301 29.20 -17.69 -1.88
CA GLN A 301 28.84 -16.65 -0.91
C GLN A 301 27.43 -16.09 -1.15
N SER A 302 26.96 -16.01 -2.40
CA SER A 302 25.58 -15.59 -2.69
C SER A 302 24.58 -16.60 -2.11
N LEU A 303 24.86 -17.91 -2.25
CA LEU A 303 24.07 -18.97 -1.61
C LEU A 303 24.07 -18.87 -0.08
N SER A 304 25.17 -18.41 0.53
CA SER A 304 25.20 -18.19 1.99
C SER A 304 24.31 -17.02 2.46
N GLY A 305 23.94 -16.10 1.57
CA GLY A 305 23.02 -14.99 1.83
C GLY A 305 21.57 -15.32 1.44
N SER A 306 21.35 -15.65 0.16
CA SER A 306 20.01 -15.86 -0.43
C SER A 306 19.44 -17.27 -0.20
N GLY A 307 20.27 -18.26 0.18
CA GLY A 307 19.82 -19.60 0.56
C GLY A 307 19.07 -20.37 -0.53
N VAL A 308 17.97 -21.02 -0.13
CA VAL A 308 17.17 -21.92 -0.98
C VAL A 308 16.31 -21.14 -1.97
N GLY A 309 15.97 -19.90 -1.67
CA GLY A 309 15.13 -19.07 -2.54
C GLY A 309 15.73 -18.87 -3.93
N VAL A 310 17.00 -18.51 -4.01
CA VAL A 310 17.70 -18.36 -5.30
C VAL A 310 17.81 -19.70 -6.04
N LEU A 311 18.03 -20.81 -5.33
CA LEU A 311 18.06 -22.14 -5.95
C LEU A 311 16.72 -22.49 -6.60
N CYS A 312 15.61 -22.23 -5.90
CA CYS A 312 14.28 -22.52 -6.41
C CYS A 312 13.90 -21.63 -7.60
N HIS A 313 14.23 -20.33 -7.51
CA HIS A 313 13.97 -19.38 -8.59
C HIS A 313 14.68 -19.80 -9.90
N GLU A 314 15.96 -20.13 -9.80
CA GLU A 314 16.80 -20.50 -10.93
C GLU A 314 16.45 -21.89 -11.48
N MET A 315 16.07 -22.81 -10.60
CA MET A 315 15.54 -24.10 -11.01
C MET A 315 14.21 -23.94 -11.76
N PHE A 316 13.32 -23.02 -11.36
CA PHE A 316 12.06 -22.84 -12.06
C PHE A 316 12.25 -22.18 -13.44
N HIS A 317 13.29 -21.37 -13.61
CA HIS A 317 13.76 -20.96 -14.93
C HIS A 317 14.21 -22.14 -15.79
N SER A 318 14.93 -23.12 -15.22
CA SER A 318 15.29 -24.36 -15.94
C SER A 318 14.05 -25.16 -16.38
N LEU A 319 12.96 -25.06 -15.63
CA LEU A 319 11.64 -25.63 -15.99
C LEU A 319 10.82 -24.74 -16.95
N GLY A 320 11.36 -23.59 -17.36
CA GLY A 320 10.80 -22.73 -18.41
C GLY A 320 10.02 -21.51 -17.92
N ALA A 321 9.94 -21.26 -16.62
CA ALA A 321 9.30 -20.07 -16.08
C ALA A 321 10.06 -18.78 -16.43
N PRO A 322 9.39 -17.68 -16.79
CA PRO A 322 10.00 -16.37 -16.95
C PRO A 322 10.02 -15.58 -15.64
N ASP A 323 10.76 -14.47 -15.63
CA ASP A 323 10.69 -13.49 -14.55
C ASP A 323 9.39 -12.70 -14.55
N LEU A 324 8.94 -12.34 -13.35
CA LEU A 324 7.79 -11.47 -13.09
C LEU A 324 8.19 -10.08 -12.57
N TYR A 325 9.49 -9.81 -12.37
CA TYR A 325 10.00 -8.46 -12.16
C TYR A 325 10.40 -7.80 -13.50
N HIS A 326 10.45 -6.47 -13.52
CA HIS A 326 10.89 -5.72 -14.69
C HIS A 326 12.41 -5.59 -14.75
N TYR A 327 12.98 -5.86 -15.91
CA TYR A 327 14.39 -5.58 -16.20
C TYR A 327 14.65 -4.08 -16.38
N THR A 328 13.60 -3.29 -16.64
CA THR A 328 13.68 -1.83 -16.62
C THR A 328 13.31 -1.29 -15.24
N SER A 329 14.15 -0.40 -14.70
CA SER A 329 13.82 0.30 -13.46
C SER A 329 12.76 1.37 -13.73
N ASN A 330 11.50 0.96 -13.66
CA ASN A 330 10.32 1.84 -13.72
C ASN A 330 9.67 2.03 -12.35
N GLY A 331 10.25 1.45 -11.30
CA GLY A 331 9.78 1.55 -9.93
C GLY A 331 8.59 0.64 -9.60
N ILE A 332 8.19 -0.26 -10.50
CA ILE A 332 7.06 -1.16 -10.31
C ILE A 332 7.55 -2.61 -10.12
N SER A 333 6.99 -3.28 -9.12
CA SER A 333 7.13 -4.71 -8.86
C SER A 333 5.76 -5.36 -9.04
N PRO A 334 5.49 -6.01 -10.20
CA PRO A 334 4.14 -6.50 -10.52
C PRO A 334 3.57 -7.52 -9.55
N ALA A 335 4.41 -8.39 -8.98
CA ALA A 335 3.99 -9.42 -8.02
C ALA A 335 4.69 -9.33 -6.65
N GLY A 336 5.90 -8.76 -6.57
CA GLY A 336 6.68 -8.67 -5.33
C GLY A 336 6.83 -10.01 -4.61
N SER A 337 6.91 -9.97 -3.28
CA SER A 337 7.11 -11.16 -2.42
C SER A 337 5.90 -12.10 -2.30
N TRP A 338 4.92 -11.98 -3.20
CA TRP A 338 3.83 -12.95 -3.34
C TRP A 338 4.13 -14.04 -4.36
N ASP A 339 5.17 -13.88 -5.20
CA ASP A 339 5.55 -14.85 -6.21
C ASP A 339 7.08 -15.06 -6.24
N LEU A 340 7.52 -16.31 -6.27
CA LEU A 340 8.93 -16.70 -6.36
C LEU A 340 9.66 -16.03 -7.54
N MET A 341 8.99 -15.87 -8.68
CA MET A 341 9.57 -15.34 -9.92
C MET A 341 9.61 -13.82 -9.96
N CYS A 342 9.09 -13.13 -8.94
CA CYS A 342 9.28 -11.70 -8.76
C CYS A 342 10.14 -11.38 -7.53
N SER A 343 10.25 -12.31 -6.58
CA SER A 343 10.97 -12.16 -5.32
C SER A 343 11.38 -13.52 -4.77
N ASN A 344 12.63 -13.70 -4.28
CA ASN A 344 13.10 -15.03 -3.84
C ASN A 344 13.54 -15.05 -2.37
N THR A 345 12.56 -14.96 -1.46
CA THR A 345 12.80 -15.02 -0.01
C THR A 345 13.45 -16.35 0.42
N ASN A 346 13.90 -16.46 1.68
CA ASN A 346 14.48 -17.69 2.20
C ASN A 346 13.99 -17.97 3.63
N PRO A 347 13.13 -18.99 3.85
CA PRO A 347 12.58 -19.94 2.86
C PRO A 347 11.84 -19.23 1.71
N PRO A 348 11.85 -19.75 0.47
CA PRO A 348 11.07 -19.16 -0.62
C PRO A 348 9.58 -19.19 -0.30
N GLN A 349 8.84 -18.21 -0.80
CA GLN A 349 7.39 -18.28 -0.89
C GLN A 349 6.97 -19.12 -2.13
N HIS A 350 5.73 -19.60 -2.17
CA HIS A 350 5.21 -20.24 -3.37
C HIS A 350 5.13 -19.24 -4.53
N MET A 351 5.32 -19.72 -5.76
CA MET A 351 4.81 -19.04 -6.95
C MET A 351 3.26 -19.05 -6.96
N THR A 352 2.67 -18.09 -7.66
CA THR A 352 1.22 -18.00 -7.86
C THR A 352 0.68 -19.22 -8.60
N ALA A 353 -0.61 -19.52 -8.42
CA ALA A 353 -1.27 -20.64 -9.09
C ALA A 353 -1.19 -20.54 -10.62
N TRP A 354 -1.18 -19.33 -11.18
CA TRP A 354 -0.97 -19.13 -12.62
C TRP A 354 0.40 -19.64 -13.09
N MET A 355 1.46 -19.39 -12.33
CA MET A 355 2.79 -19.89 -12.69
C MET A 355 2.86 -21.41 -12.60
N LYS A 356 2.23 -22.01 -11.59
CA LYS A 356 2.07 -23.48 -11.46
C LYS A 356 1.30 -24.09 -12.65
N HIS A 357 0.28 -23.39 -13.14
CA HIS A 357 -0.52 -23.80 -14.30
C HIS A 357 0.26 -23.69 -15.61
N LYS A 358 0.69 -22.48 -15.97
CA LYS A 358 1.25 -22.19 -17.31
C LYS A 358 2.68 -22.70 -17.49
N TYR A 359 3.52 -22.58 -16.46
CA TYR A 359 4.94 -22.89 -16.55
C TYR A 359 5.32 -24.16 -15.77
N GLY A 360 4.62 -24.46 -14.67
CA GLY A 360 4.75 -25.74 -13.98
C GLY A 360 4.06 -26.90 -14.70
N LEU A 361 3.01 -26.64 -15.48
CA LEU A 361 2.19 -27.67 -16.15
C LEU A 361 1.66 -28.75 -15.18
N TRP A 362 1.48 -28.39 -13.91
CA TRP A 362 1.08 -29.35 -12.87
C TRP A 362 -0.43 -29.55 -12.74
N PHE A 363 -1.22 -28.67 -13.36
CA PHE A 363 -2.67 -28.83 -13.47
C PHE A 363 -3.22 -28.10 -14.71
N ASP A 364 -4.12 -28.76 -15.43
CA ASP A 364 -4.63 -28.27 -16.72
C ASP A 364 -5.85 -27.34 -16.60
N ASP A 365 -6.69 -27.56 -15.58
CA ASP A 365 -7.99 -26.92 -15.46
C ASP A 365 -7.99 -25.86 -14.35
N VAL A 366 -7.90 -24.58 -14.73
CA VAL A 366 -8.19 -23.47 -13.82
C VAL A 366 -9.72 -23.26 -13.76
N PRO A 367 -10.39 -23.46 -12.62
CA PRO A 367 -11.84 -23.31 -12.53
C PRO A 367 -12.28 -21.89 -12.86
N GLU A 368 -13.09 -21.74 -13.92
CA GLU A 368 -13.64 -20.45 -14.32
C GLU A 368 -14.97 -20.19 -13.60
N ILE A 369 -15.11 -19.00 -13.03
CA ILE A 369 -16.34 -18.51 -12.41
C ILE A 369 -16.78 -17.21 -13.08
N ASN A 370 -18.07 -17.14 -13.45
CA ASN A 370 -18.65 -16.00 -14.18
C ASN A 370 -20.13 -15.77 -13.83
N THR A 371 -20.59 -16.34 -12.73
CA THR A 371 -21.96 -16.20 -12.23
C THR A 371 -21.94 -15.60 -10.83
N SER A 372 -22.91 -14.73 -10.53
CA SER A 372 -23.06 -14.21 -9.18
C SER A 372 -23.22 -15.34 -8.15
N GLY A 373 -22.47 -15.28 -7.06
CA GLY A 373 -22.52 -16.28 -6.01
C GLY A 373 -21.35 -16.21 -5.03
N THR A 374 -21.47 -16.98 -3.95
CA THR A 374 -20.40 -17.14 -2.95
C THR A 374 -19.50 -18.30 -3.35
N TYR A 375 -18.19 -18.05 -3.33
CA TYR A 375 -17.14 -18.99 -3.68
C TYR A 375 -16.18 -19.14 -2.49
N THR A 376 -15.57 -20.32 -2.39
CA THR A 376 -14.70 -20.69 -1.28
C THR A 376 -13.36 -21.20 -1.81
N LEU A 377 -12.27 -20.82 -1.14
CA LEU A 377 -10.91 -21.27 -1.43
C LEU A 377 -10.24 -21.83 -0.16
N GLU A 378 -9.54 -22.95 -0.32
CA GLU A 378 -8.54 -23.45 0.63
C GLU A 378 -7.21 -22.72 0.40
N PRO A 379 -6.36 -22.55 1.42
CA PRO A 379 -5.08 -21.89 1.26
C PRO A 379 -4.14 -22.75 0.39
N ILE A 380 -3.32 -22.10 -0.44
CA ILE A 380 -2.48 -22.82 -1.42
C ILE A 380 -1.46 -23.78 -0.80
N VAL A 381 -1.13 -23.62 0.49
CA VAL A 381 -0.27 -24.56 1.22
C VAL A 381 -0.96 -25.90 1.48
N ASP A 382 -2.29 -25.90 1.64
CA ASP A 382 -3.08 -27.11 1.87
C ASP A 382 -3.62 -27.69 0.56
N SER A 383 -3.82 -26.83 -0.46
CA SER A 383 -4.32 -27.20 -1.79
C SER A 383 -3.60 -26.36 -2.86
N PRO A 384 -2.45 -26.84 -3.40
CA PRO A 384 -1.54 -26.07 -4.26
C PRO A 384 -2.16 -25.38 -5.48
N TYR A 385 -3.31 -25.87 -5.94
CA TYR A 385 -4.03 -25.41 -7.14
C TYR A 385 -5.38 -24.73 -6.82
N SER A 386 -5.68 -24.48 -5.54
CA SER A 386 -6.90 -23.80 -5.09
C SER A 386 -6.91 -22.34 -5.58
N CYS A 387 -7.60 -22.11 -6.70
CA CYS A 387 -7.76 -20.80 -7.33
C CYS A 387 -9.04 -20.74 -8.19
N TYR A 388 -9.45 -19.52 -8.54
CA TYR A 388 -10.47 -19.29 -9.57
C TYR A 388 -10.00 -18.28 -10.62
N LYS A 389 -10.43 -18.49 -11.85
CA LYS A 389 -10.35 -17.56 -12.96
C LYS A 389 -11.66 -16.80 -13.13
N ILE A 390 -11.60 -15.48 -13.27
CA ILE A 390 -12.73 -14.58 -13.48
C ILE A 390 -12.48 -13.79 -14.76
N PRO A 391 -13.16 -14.09 -15.88
CA PRO A 391 -13.01 -13.35 -17.13
C PRO A 391 -13.38 -11.88 -16.94
N SER A 392 -12.57 -10.96 -17.49
CA SER A 392 -12.99 -9.57 -17.58
C SER A 392 -14.06 -9.44 -18.67
N PRO A 393 -15.21 -8.79 -18.42
CA PRO A 393 -16.16 -8.48 -19.48
C PRO A 393 -15.61 -7.45 -20.50
N ASN A 394 -14.52 -6.77 -20.14
CA ASN A 394 -13.91 -5.70 -20.94
C ASN A 394 -12.72 -6.17 -21.78
N SER A 395 -12.35 -7.46 -21.72
CA SER A 395 -11.24 -8.02 -22.50
C SER A 395 -11.48 -9.47 -22.91
N ASN A 396 -10.97 -9.84 -24.09
CA ASN A 396 -10.96 -11.24 -24.54
C ASN A 396 -9.62 -11.94 -24.27
N THR A 397 -8.60 -11.19 -23.84
CA THR A 397 -7.24 -11.70 -23.57
C THR A 397 -6.83 -11.54 -22.12
N GLU A 398 -7.59 -10.79 -21.33
CA GLU A 398 -7.28 -10.52 -19.93
C GLU A 398 -8.37 -11.05 -18.99
N PHE A 399 -7.94 -11.56 -17.85
CA PHE A 399 -8.81 -12.06 -16.80
C PHE A 399 -8.17 -11.85 -15.43
N PHE A 400 -8.94 -12.08 -14.38
CA PHE A 400 -8.49 -12.01 -13.00
C PHE A 400 -8.39 -13.41 -12.41
N MET A 401 -7.41 -13.60 -11.55
CA MET A 401 -7.21 -14.79 -10.76
C MET A 401 -7.34 -14.43 -9.29
N VAL A 402 -7.90 -15.36 -8.52
CA VAL A 402 -8.00 -15.26 -7.07
C VAL A 402 -7.48 -16.53 -6.41
N GLU A 403 -6.62 -16.38 -5.41
CA GLU A 403 -6.07 -17.48 -4.62
C GLU A 403 -5.91 -17.05 -3.15
N TYR A 404 -5.94 -18.01 -2.23
CA TYR A 404 -5.85 -17.74 -0.80
C TYR A 404 -4.46 -18.07 -0.26
N ARG A 405 -3.79 -17.08 0.33
CA ARG A 405 -2.45 -17.20 0.92
C ARG A 405 -2.53 -17.17 2.44
N LYS A 406 -1.81 -18.08 3.10
CA LYS A 406 -1.81 -18.21 4.57
C LYS A 406 -0.42 -18.60 5.05
N LYS A 407 0.09 -17.90 6.05
CA LYS A 407 1.45 -18.01 6.60
C LYS A 407 1.64 -19.25 7.47
N THR A 408 1.42 -20.42 6.89
CA THR A 408 1.53 -21.74 7.50
C THR A 408 2.41 -22.65 6.64
N GLY A 409 2.85 -23.79 7.18
CA GLY A 409 3.77 -24.69 6.46
C GLY A 409 5.22 -24.21 6.45
N ILE A 410 6.01 -24.70 5.49
CA ILE A 410 7.46 -24.46 5.41
C ILE A 410 7.77 -23.13 4.71
N PHE A 411 7.04 -22.84 3.62
CA PHE A 411 7.38 -21.81 2.65
C PHE A 411 6.51 -20.55 2.74
N GLU A 412 5.19 -20.72 2.94
CA GLU A 412 4.27 -19.59 3.03
C GLU A 412 4.46 -18.64 4.24
N PRO A 413 5.15 -18.98 5.35
CA PRO A 413 5.51 -17.96 6.35
C PRO A 413 6.30 -16.77 5.77
N SER A 414 6.89 -16.92 4.59
CA SER A 414 7.63 -15.88 3.87
C SER A 414 6.76 -14.91 3.07
N VAL A 415 5.47 -15.19 2.84
CA VAL A 415 4.58 -14.19 2.21
C VAL A 415 4.35 -13.00 3.16
N PRO A 416 4.04 -11.79 2.64
CA PRO A 416 3.86 -10.62 3.48
C PRO A 416 2.78 -10.80 4.56
N ASN A 417 1.58 -11.23 4.18
CA ASN A 417 0.39 -11.27 5.03
C ASN A 417 -0.55 -12.45 4.68
N ASP A 418 -1.57 -12.68 5.51
CA ASP A 418 -2.64 -13.65 5.28
C ASP A 418 -3.81 -13.02 4.51
N GLY A 419 -4.42 -13.74 3.56
CA GLY A 419 -5.65 -13.33 2.90
C GLY A 419 -5.73 -13.72 1.43
N LEU A 420 -6.84 -13.31 0.80
CA LEU A 420 -7.04 -13.48 -0.64
C LEU A 420 -6.12 -12.53 -1.39
N ILE A 421 -5.42 -13.00 -2.41
CA ILE A 421 -4.79 -12.10 -3.39
C ILE A 421 -5.55 -12.16 -4.70
N ILE A 422 -5.61 -11.02 -5.38
CA ILE A 422 -6.32 -10.84 -6.65
C ILE A 422 -5.30 -10.30 -7.64
N TYR A 423 -5.21 -10.92 -8.81
CA TYR A 423 -4.23 -10.53 -9.83
C TYR A 423 -4.78 -10.65 -11.24
N ARG A 424 -4.31 -9.78 -12.13
CA ARG A 424 -4.66 -9.77 -13.56
C ARG A 424 -3.66 -10.62 -14.32
N ILE A 425 -4.16 -11.36 -15.31
CA ILE A 425 -3.39 -12.05 -16.34
C ILE A 425 -3.67 -11.46 -17.72
N ASP A 426 -2.65 -11.23 -18.55
CA ASP A 426 -2.76 -10.93 -19.99
C ASP A 426 -2.15 -12.04 -20.85
N LEU A 427 -2.99 -12.70 -21.64
CA LEU A 427 -2.59 -13.81 -22.51
C LEU A 427 -1.71 -13.40 -23.69
N ASN A 428 -1.53 -12.10 -23.96
CA ASN A 428 -0.63 -11.64 -25.02
C ASN A 428 0.85 -11.65 -24.59
N GLU A 429 1.12 -11.78 -23.29
CA GLU A 429 2.46 -11.68 -22.71
C GLU A 429 2.97 -13.03 -22.16
N ASN A 430 4.29 -13.11 -21.97
CA ASN A 430 4.97 -14.29 -21.40
C ASN A 430 6.07 -13.83 -20.43
N GLY A 431 5.70 -13.73 -19.16
CA GLY A 431 6.46 -13.08 -18.09
C GLY A 431 6.28 -11.58 -18.09
N ASN A 432 6.99 -10.93 -17.16
CA ASN A 432 7.01 -9.47 -17.04
C ASN A 432 8.42 -8.90 -17.25
N ALA A 433 9.43 -9.71 -17.58
CA ALA A 433 10.81 -9.25 -17.73
C ALA A 433 10.93 -7.97 -18.60
N GLN A 434 10.21 -7.92 -19.73
CA GLN A 434 10.18 -6.79 -20.66
C GLN A 434 9.06 -5.79 -20.40
N GLY A 435 8.34 -5.96 -19.30
CA GLY A 435 7.18 -5.18 -18.93
C GLY A 435 7.50 -3.73 -18.56
N PRO A 436 6.49 -2.83 -18.70
CA PRO A 436 5.16 -3.11 -19.23
C PRO A 436 5.16 -3.27 -20.77
N PRO A 437 4.24 -4.06 -21.36
CA PRO A 437 3.12 -4.76 -20.71
C PRO A 437 3.52 -5.99 -19.86
N ASP A 438 2.69 -6.32 -18.87
CA ASP A 438 2.93 -7.37 -17.89
C ASP A 438 1.95 -8.53 -18.13
N GLU A 439 2.46 -9.76 -18.15
CA GLU A 439 1.61 -10.94 -18.07
C GLU A 439 0.82 -10.95 -16.77
N LEU A 440 1.48 -10.76 -15.62
CA LEU A 440 0.87 -10.89 -14.30
C LEU A 440 1.03 -9.61 -13.48
N TYR A 441 -0.07 -9.10 -12.92
CA TYR A 441 -0.06 -7.97 -11.99
C TYR A 441 -0.95 -8.23 -10.78
N ILE A 442 -0.38 -8.23 -9.57
CA ILE A 442 -1.13 -8.41 -8.31
C ILE A 442 -1.70 -7.07 -7.85
N PHE A 443 -2.99 -6.97 -7.56
CA PHE A 443 -3.60 -5.72 -7.10
C PHE A 443 -3.24 -5.41 -5.65
N ARG A 444 -2.82 -4.16 -5.38
CA ARG A 444 -2.42 -3.67 -4.04
C ARG A 444 -2.86 -2.23 -3.78
N PRO A 445 -3.02 -1.81 -2.51
CA PRO A 445 -3.34 -0.41 -2.18
C PRO A 445 -2.42 0.58 -2.89
N ASP A 446 -3.01 1.63 -3.44
CA ASP A 446 -2.37 2.72 -4.19
C ASP A 446 -1.63 2.29 -5.48
N GLY A 447 -1.75 1.01 -5.88
CA GLY A 447 -1.16 0.47 -7.08
C GLY A 447 -1.88 0.94 -8.35
N THR A 448 -1.12 1.39 -9.34
CA THR A 448 -1.61 1.73 -10.68
C THR A 448 -0.65 1.19 -11.75
N LEU A 449 -0.93 1.48 -13.02
CA LEU A 449 0.00 1.20 -14.14
C LEU A 449 1.34 1.93 -14.03
N THR A 450 1.42 3.01 -13.24
CA THR A 450 2.62 3.85 -13.10
C THR A 450 3.05 4.04 -11.65
N ASN A 451 2.30 3.53 -10.68
CA ASN A 451 2.61 3.60 -9.25
C ASN A 451 2.68 2.19 -8.69
N ASN A 452 3.76 1.87 -7.97
CA ASN A 452 3.89 0.55 -7.36
C ASN A 452 2.81 0.28 -6.32
N GLY A 453 2.38 1.28 -5.57
CA GLY A 453 1.55 1.07 -4.39
C GLY A 453 2.27 0.24 -3.31
N ASN A 454 1.50 -0.26 -2.35
CA ASN A 454 2.00 -1.05 -1.24
C ASN A 454 1.84 -2.56 -1.51
N ILE A 455 2.77 -3.13 -2.28
CA ILE A 455 2.73 -4.56 -2.65
C ILE A 455 2.67 -5.51 -1.44
N SER A 456 3.19 -5.12 -0.27
CA SER A 456 3.12 -5.96 0.94
C SER A 456 1.70 -6.10 1.51
N GLU A 457 0.80 -5.18 1.18
CA GLU A 457 -0.60 -5.14 1.62
C GLU A 457 -1.57 -5.57 0.52
N ALA A 458 -1.13 -6.41 -0.42
CA ALA A 458 -2.00 -6.90 -1.50
C ALA A 458 -3.17 -7.76 -1.00
N ASN A 459 -3.09 -8.35 0.20
CA ASN A 459 -4.07 -9.27 0.77
C ASN A 459 -5.41 -8.62 1.12
N PHE A 460 -6.49 -9.27 0.72
CA PHE A 460 -7.87 -8.92 1.05
C PHE A 460 -8.41 -9.89 2.11
N SER A 461 -9.04 -9.34 3.15
CA SER A 461 -9.81 -10.07 4.15
C SER A 461 -10.62 -9.11 5.01
N ALA A 462 -11.61 -9.65 5.73
CA ALA A 462 -12.32 -8.91 6.76
C ALA A 462 -11.41 -8.47 7.92
N ASP A 463 -10.32 -9.18 8.21
CA ASP A 463 -9.36 -8.82 9.27
C ASP A 463 -8.63 -7.49 9.01
N VAL A 464 -8.39 -7.18 7.73
CA VAL A 464 -7.72 -5.94 7.30
C VAL A 464 -8.70 -4.89 6.76
N GLY A 465 -10.01 -5.14 6.85
CA GLY A 465 -11.06 -4.24 6.37
C GLY A 465 -11.14 -4.11 4.84
N ARG A 466 -10.44 -4.98 4.09
CA ARG A 466 -10.43 -4.98 2.62
C ARG A 466 -11.34 -6.10 2.12
N THR A 467 -12.65 -5.83 2.16
CA THR A 467 -13.69 -6.83 1.87
C THR A 467 -14.30 -6.71 0.47
N MET A 468 -13.77 -5.79 -0.35
CA MET A 468 -14.33 -5.45 -1.66
C MET A 468 -13.21 -5.16 -2.68
N PHE A 469 -13.44 -5.55 -3.94
CA PHE A 469 -12.59 -5.22 -5.08
C PHE A 469 -13.43 -4.99 -6.34
N ASN A 470 -13.37 -3.78 -6.89
CA ASN A 470 -14.01 -3.40 -8.16
C ASN A 470 -13.29 -2.20 -8.81
N ASP A 471 -13.88 -1.61 -9.86
CA ASP A 471 -13.29 -0.50 -10.61
C ASP A 471 -13.21 0.84 -9.83
N SER A 472 -13.80 0.92 -8.64
CA SER A 472 -13.86 2.12 -7.80
C SER A 472 -13.28 1.94 -6.39
N THR A 473 -12.83 0.73 -6.04
CA THR A 473 -12.11 0.49 -4.79
C THR A 473 -10.66 0.98 -4.86
N ASN A 474 -9.95 0.92 -3.71
CA ASN A 474 -8.48 1.00 -3.68
C ASN A 474 -7.89 -0.35 -3.24
N PRO A 475 -7.19 -1.09 -4.12
CA PRO A 475 -6.93 -0.81 -5.53
C PRO A 475 -8.19 -0.86 -6.38
N ALA A 476 -8.17 -0.11 -7.48
CA ALA A 476 -9.17 -0.23 -8.53
C ALA A 476 -8.80 -1.40 -9.46
N ALA A 477 -9.78 -2.15 -9.93
CA ALA A 477 -9.59 -3.13 -10.99
C ALA A 477 -9.29 -2.42 -12.32
N PHE A 478 -8.19 -2.80 -12.98
CA PHE A 478 -7.82 -2.25 -14.29
C PHE A 478 -7.16 -3.29 -15.17
N LEU A 479 -7.19 -3.04 -16.47
CA LEU A 479 -6.54 -3.84 -17.52
C LEU A 479 -5.20 -3.21 -17.94
N GLN A 480 -4.40 -3.93 -18.75
CA GLN A 480 -3.02 -3.58 -19.15
C GLN A 480 -2.86 -2.14 -19.64
N TYR A 481 -3.88 -1.63 -20.34
CA TYR A 481 -3.87 -0.31 -20.98
C TYR A 481 -4.81 0.69 -20.30
N GLY A 482 -5.22 0.41 -19.06
CA GLY A 482 -5.94 1.35 -18.19
C GLY A 482 -7.46 1.36 -18.34
N ALA A 483 -8.01 0.46 -19.16
CA ALA A 483 -9.45 0.19 -19.14
C ALA A 483 -9.88 -0.42 -17.80
N ALA A 484 -11.13 -0.20 -17.40
CA ALA A 484 -11.70 -0.79 -16.20
C ALA A 484 -11.66 -2.32 -16.25
N GLY A 485 -11.40 -2.96 -15.11
CA GLY A 485 -11.35 -4.41 -15.00
C GLY A 485 -12.71 -5.07 -15.21
N GLY A 486 -13.79 -4.40 -14.81
CA GLY A 486 -15.15 -4.88 -15.03
C GLY A 486 -15.53 -6.06 -14.14
N ILE A 487 -14.84 -6.25 -13.01
CA ILE A 487 -15.20 -7.28 -12.03
C ILE A 487 -15.61 -6.65 -10.70
N PHE A 488 -16.47 -7.34 -9.95
CA PHE A 488 -16.87 -6.91 -8.62
C PHE A 488 -16.89 -8.11 -7.66
N ILE A 489 -15.92 -8.12 -6.75
CA ILE A 489 -15.85 -9.04 -5.62
C ILE A 489 -16.26 -8.29 -4.34
N SER A 490 -17.13 -8.89 -3.54
CA SER A 490 -17.58 -8.38 -2.23
C SER A 490 -17.52 -9.47 -1.16
N ASP A 491 -17.85 -9.09 0.07
CA ASP A 491 -18.03 -10.01 1.20
C ASP A 491 -16.83 -10.94 1.43
N ILE A 492 -15.61 -10.45 1.17
CA ILE A 492 -14.40 -11.25 1.42
C ILE A 492 -14.29 -11.48 2.93
N GLY A 493 -14.33 -12.75 3.31
CA GLY A 493 -14.44 -13.19 4.70
C GLY A 493 -13.16 -13.02 5.53
N TYR A 494 -13.23 -13.54 6.76
CA TYR A 494 -12.09 -13.61 7.67
C TYR A 494 -11.09 -14.68 7.23
N VAL A 495 -9.82 -14.49 7.58
CA VAL A 495 -8.77 -15.51 7.45
C VAL A 495 -9.15 -16.72 8.31
N GLY A 496 -9.20 -17.91 7.68
CA GLY A 496 -9.69 -19.14 8.31
C GLY A 496 -9.02 -20.39 7.73
N ASP A 497 -9.63 -21.55 7.93
CA ASP A 497 -9.22 -22.78 7.22
C ASP A 497 -9.58 -22.70 5.73
N THR A 498 -10.64 -21.94 5.42
CA THR A 498 -10.99 -21.48 4.07
C THR A 498 -11.27 -19.98 4.13
N ILE A 499 -11.25 -19.33 2.97
CA ILE A 499 -11.77 -17.97 2.81
C ILE A 499 -12.94 -17.99 1.81
N GLU A 500 -13.97 -17.20 2.09
CA GLU A 500 -15.14 -17.04 1.22
C GLU A 500 -15.16 -15.63 0.64
N PHE A 501 -15.69 -15.49 -0.57
CA PHE A 501 -15.97 -14.20 -1.21
C PHE A 501 -17.19 -14.33 -2.12
N THR A 502 -17.86 -13.22 -2.39
CA THR A 502 -18.95 -13.14 -3.37
C THR A 502 -18.43 -12.55 -4.66
N LEU A 503 -18.54 -13.26 -5.78
CA LEU A 503 -18.44 -12.66 -7.11
C LEU A 503 -19.81 -12.11 -7.46
N ASN A 504 -19.85 -10.87 -7.91
CA ASN A 504 -21.07 -10.26 -8.40
C ASN A 504 -20.95 -9.94 -9.89
N THR A 505 -22.02 -10.23 -10.63
CA THR A 505 -22.11 -10.06 -12.08
C THR A 505 -23.38 -9.31 -12.44
N GLY A 506 -23.32 -8.50 -13.50
CA GLY A 506 -24.44 -7.68 -13.97
C GLY A 506 -24.56 -6.34 -13.23
N LEU A 507 -25.78 -5.82 -13.19
CA LEU A 507 -26.11 -4.54 -12.57
C LEU A 507 -26.42 -4.71 -11.09
N ILE A 508 -25.77 -3.88 -10.27
CA ILE A 508 -25.89 -3.93 -8.82
C ILE A 508 -26.17 -2.53 -8.32
N PRO A 509 -27.45 -2.18 -8.15
CA PRO A 509 -27.81 -0.90 -7.58
C PRO A 509 -27.33 -0.86 -6.13
N MET A 510 -26.61 0.21 -5.79
CA MET A 510 -26.08 0.47 -4.45
C MET A 510 -26.12 1.97 -4.21
N PHE A 511 -26.37 2.36 -2.97
CA PHE A 511 -26.37 3.76 -2.57
C PHE A 511 -26.09 3.93 -1.09
N GLU A 512 -25.73 5.16 -0.72
CA GLU A 512 -25.57 5.61 0.66
C GLU A 512 -26.25 6.98 0.87
N THR A 513 -26.33 7.41 2.13
CA THR A 513 -26.95 8.69 2.51
C THR A 513 -26.17 9.39 3.61
N ASN A 514 -26.19 10.72 3.62
CA ASN A 514 -25.62 11.56 4.69
C ASN A 514 -26.29 11.33 6.07
N VAL A 515 -27.60 11.05 6.10
CA VAL A 515 -28.38 10.82 7.33
C VAL A 515 -29.49 9.80 7.08
N GLN A 516 -29.74 8.93 8.06
CA GLN A 516 -30.79 7.91 8.01
C GLN A 516 -31.89 8.11 9.05
N THR A 517 -31.70 9.01 10.02
CA THR A 517 -32.68 9.27 11.07
C THR A 517 -32.66 10.73 11.49
N GLY A 518 -33.84 11.33 11.66
CA GLY A 518 -33.95 12.70 12.14
C GLY A 518 -35.39 13.16 12.33
N PRO A 519 -35.61 14.43 12.72
CA PRO A 519 -36.94 15.00 12.82
C PRO A 519 -37.60 15.20 11.45
N ALA A 520 -38.93 15.34 11.43
CA ALA A 520 -39.69 15.76 10.25
C ALA A 520 -39.10 17.02 9.59
N TYR A 521 -39.24 17.08 8.25
CA TYR A 521 -38.45 17.93 7.35
C TYR A 521 -36.95 17.56 7.31
N LEU A 522 -36.67 16.26 7.37
CA LEU A 522 -35.34 15.68 7.23
C LEU A 522 -34.85 15.85 5.79
N GLY A 523 -33.72 16.53 5.60
CA GLY A 523 -33.03 16.62 4.31
C GLY A 523 -32.04 15.47 4.14
N VAL A 524 -32.23 14.64 3.12
CA VAL A 524 -31.38 13.48 2.85
C VAL A 524 -30.72 13.64 1.48
N GLN A 525 -29.39 13.66 1.48
CA GLN A 525 -28.56 13.56 0.28
C GLN A 525 -28.28 12.09 0.01
N PHE A 526 -28.74 11.60 -1.14
CA PHE A 526 -28.43 10.26 -1.64
C PHE A 526 -27.20 10.29 -2.55
N THR A 527 -26.34 9.30 -2.41
CA THR A 527 -25.16 9.10 -3.25
C THR A 527 -25.26 7.73 -3.93
N ASN A 528 -25.29 7.72 -5.27
CA ASN A 528 -25.24 6.50 -6.05
C ASN A 528 -23.84 5.88 -5.97
N THR A 529 -23.76 4.62 -5.55
CA THR A 529 -22.52 3.83 -5.49
C THR A 529 -22.62 2.54 -6.31
N SER A 530 -23.60 2.49 -7.23
CA SER A 530 -23.94 1.30 -8.02
C SER A 530 -22.80 0.77 -8.89
N TYR A 531 -22.88 -0.52 -9.20
CA TYR A 531 -21.99 -1.19 -10.13
C TYR A 531 -22.69 -1.59 -11.45
N PRO A 532 -22.05 -1.42 -12.62
CA PRO A 532 -20.76 -0.75 -12.82
C PRO A 532 -20.86 0.77 -12.61
N THR A 533 -19.78 1.38 -12.14
CA THR A 533 -19.74 2.83 -11.86
C THR A 533 -19.91 3.68 -13.12
N ASN A 534 -19.54 3.14 -14.29
CA ASN A 534 -19.70 3.78 -15.58
C ASN A 534 -20.57 2.92 -16.49
N GLY A 535 -21.33 3.55 -17.39
CA GLY A 535 -22.16 2.85 -18.37
C GLY A 535 -23.59 2.54 -17.91
N ILE A 536 -24.04 3.17 -16.82
CA ILE A 536 -25.46 3.22 -16.45
C ILE A 536 -26.17 4.22 -17.36
N ASP A 537 -27.22 3.78 -18.05
CA ASP A 537 -28.01 4.56 -19.00
C ASP A 537 -29.10 5.38 -18.31
N ASN A 538 -29.69 4.84 -17.23
CA ASN A 538 -30.78 5.47 -16.48
C ASN A 538 -30.75 5.08 -14.99
N LEU A 539 -31.18 6.00 -14.12
CA LEU A 539 -31.39 5.78 -12.70
C LEU A 539 -32.80 6.24 -12.34
N GLU A 540 -33.47 5.50 -11.46
CA GLU A 540 -34.79 5.84 -10.95
C GLU A 540 -34.83 5.58 -9.44
N TRP A 541 -35.23 6.58 -8.67
CA TRP A 541 -35.33 6.53 -7.21
C TRP A 541 -36.79 6.56 -6.78
N ASP A 542 -37.17 5.68 -5.86
CA ASP A 542 -38.44 5.71 -5.12
C ASP A 542 -38.06 5.88 -3.64
N PHE A 543 -38.37 7.06 -3.09
CA PHE A 543 -37.92 7.46 -1.75
C PHE A 543 -38.89 7.04 -0.66
N ASP A 544 -40.15 6.75 -1.00
CA ASP A 544 -41.19 6.45 -0.01
C ASP A 544 -41.74 5.01 -0.08
N GLY A 545 -41.27 4.22 -1.04
CA GLY A 545 -41.61 2.82 -1.22
C GLY A 545 -43.03 2.62 -1.76
N ASP A 546 -43.65 3.65 -2.36
CA ASP A 546 -45.01 3.56 -2.89
C ASP A 546 -45.11 2.83 -4.24
N GLY A 547 -43.96 2.53 -4.86
CA GLY A 547 -43.82 1.88 -6.16
C GLY A 547 -43.80 2.85 -7.34
N THR A 548 -43.80 4.16 -7.08
CA THR A 548 -43.65 5.24 -8.07
C THR A 548 -42.27 5.86 -7.93
N PHE A 549 -41.54 5.97 -9.04
CA PHE A 549 -40.24 6.65 -9.01
C PHE A 549 -40.39 8.18 -8.96
N ASP A 550 -39.70 8.80 -8.02
CA ASP A 550 -39.71 10.22 -7.69
C ASP A 550 -38.62 11.03 -8.40
N SER A 551 -37.45 10.43 -8.64
CA SER A 551 -36.29 11.13 -9.21
C SER A 551 -35.49 10.26 -10.20
N ILE A 552 -34.82 10.95 -11.12
CA ILE A 552 -33.86 10.37 -12.07
C ILE A 552 -32.46 10.98 -11.96
N GLU A 553 -32.24 11.84 -10.96
CA GLU A 553 -30.93 12.43 -10.71
C GLU A 553 -29.98 11.36 -10.15
N GLU A 554 -28.69 11.47 -10.48
CA GLU A 554 -27.72 10.48 -10.03
C GLU A 554 -27.51 10.51 -8.51
N ASN A 555 -27.41 11.72 -7.93
CA ASN A 555 -27.21 11.94 -6.50
C ASN A 555 -28.27 12.95 -5.98
N PRO A 556 -29.54 12.53 -5.85
CA PRO A 556 -30.65 13.42 -5.52
C PRO A 556 -30.64 13.86 -4.06
N PHE A 557 -31.15 15.07 -3.83
CA PHE A 557 -31.49 15.57 -2.49
C PHE A 557 -33.01 15.52 -2.28
N HIS A 558 -33.47 14.90 -1.20
CA HIS A 558 -34.90 14.68 -0.92
C HIS A 558 -35.29 15.10 0.51
N PHE A 559 -36.51 15.64 0.67
CA PHE A 559 -37.07 16.03 1.96
C PHE A 559 -38.17 15.07 2.42
N TYR A 560 -37.98 14.45 3.59
CA TYR A 560 -39.03 13.72 4.27
C TYR A 560 -39.75 14.63 5.27
N THR A 561 -40.96 15.03 4.93
CA THR A 561 -41.71 16.08 5.67
C THR A 561 -42.58 15.56 6.80
N GLU A 562 -42.89 14.27 6.83
CA GLU A 562 -43.80 13.67 7.82
C GLU A 562 -43.07 12.59 8.64
N PRO A 563 -43.38 12.43 9.94
CA PRO A 563 -42.88 11.29 10.71
C PRO A 563 -43.31 9.96 10.13
N GLY A 564 -42.38 9.02 10.02
CA GLY A 564 -42.60 7.75 9.33
C GLY A 564 -41.33 6.92 9.21
N VAL A 565 -41.49 5.70 8.73
CA VAL A 565 -40.39 4.83 8.33
C VAL A 565 -40.57 4.56 6.84
N TYR A 566 -39.52 4.77 6.06
CA TYR A 566 -39.56 4.76 4.60
C TYR A 566 -38.59 3.72 4.06
N ASP A 567 -39.10 2.90 3.14
CA ASP A 567 -38.29 2.03 2.29
C ASP A 567 -37.73 2.88 1.15
N VAL A 568 -36.48 2.64 0.75
CA VAL A 568 -35.89 3.33 -0.40
C VAL A 568 -35.51 2.33 -1.46
N THR A 569 -35.94 2.59 -2.70
CA THR A 569 -35.60 1.77 -3.87
C THR A 569 -34.76 2.57 -4.86
N LEU A 570 -33.62 2.00 -5.26
CA LEU A 570 -32.84 2.47 -6.41
C LEU A 570 -32.94 1.43 -7.53
N ARG A 571 -33.35 1.87 -8.72
CA ARG A 571 -33.29 1.10 -9.95
C ARG A 571 -32.28 1.70 -10.91
N ILE A 572 -31.43 0.85 -11.47
CA ILE A 572 -30.47 1.22 -12.50
C ILE A 572 -30.74 0.42 -13.78
N GLU A 573 -30.52 1.04 -14.92
CA GLU A 573 -30.62 0.41 -16.23
C GLU A 573 -29.33 0.63 -17.03
N ALA A 574 -28.85 -0.41 -17.71
CA ALA A 574 -27.76 -0.34 -18.66
C ALA A 574 -27.93 -1.38 -19.76
N ASN A 575 -27.65 -1.00 -21.01
CA ASN A 575 -27.71 -1.88 -22.17
C ASN A 575 -29.08 -2.58 -22.36
N GLY A 576 -30.16 -1.94 -21.88
CA GLY A 576 -31.53 -2.48 -21.93
C GLY A 576 -31.83 -3.56 -20.88
N GLU A 577 -30.93 -3.81 -19.93
CA GLU A 577 -31.17 -4.59 -18.72
C GLU A 577 -31.30 -3.67 -17.51
N PHE A 578 -32.08 -4.05 -16.50
CA PHE A 578 -32.21 -3.28 -15.28
C PHE A 578 -32.09 -4.17 -14.03
N ALA A 579 -31.67 -3.56 -12.93
CA ALA A 579 -31.69 -4.15 -11.61
C ALA A 579 -32.20 -3.12 -10.60
N GLU A 580 -32.82 -3.58 -9.51
CA GLU A 580 -33.34 -2.75 -8.43
C GLU A 580 -32.91 -3.31 -7.07
N VAL A 581 -32.65 -2.42 -6.12
CA VAL A 581 -32.48 -2.76 -4.69
C VAL A 581 -33.45 -1.93 -3.89
N THR A 582 -34.18 -2.59 -2.99
CA THR A 582 -35.01 -1.95 -1.97
C THR A 582 -34.38 -2.22 -0.61
N ILE A 583 -34.02 -1.15 0.10
CA ILE A 583 -33.60 -1.26 1.51
C ILE A 583 -34.83 -0.90 2.36
N ASN A 584 -35.34 -1.89 3.09
CA ASN A 584 -36.52 -1.70 3.95
C ASN A 584 -36.14 -0.92 5.21
N ASP A 585 -37.06 -0.11 5.70
CA ASP A 585 -36.92 0.72 6.90
C ASP A 585 -35.66 1.61 6.88
N TYR A 586 -35.25 2.09 5.69
CA TYR A 586 -33.95 2.74 5.48
C TYR A 586 -33.89 4.15 6.07
N ILE A 587 -34.96 4.94 5.95
CA ILE A 587 -35.05 6.29 6.52
C ILE A 587 -36.11 6.31 7.63
N THR A 588 -35.74 6.81 8.80
CA THR A 588 -36.64 6.98 9.95
C THR A 588 -36.82 8.45 10.31
N VAL A 589 -38.04 8.95 10.18
CA VAL A 589 -38.40 10.34 10.48
C VAL A 589 -39.24 10.40 11.74
N THR A 590 -38.87 11.28 12.66
CA THR A 590 -39.43 11.37 14.01
C THR A 590 -40.08 12.72 14.28
N GLU A 591 -40.83 12.83 15.38
CA GLU A 591 -41.38 14.11 15.86
C GLU A 591 -40.34 14.96 16.63
N GLY A 592 -39.03 14.69 16.52
CA GLY A 592 -37.98 15.47 17.20
C GLY A 592 -37.79 15.17 18.70
N SER A 593 -38.41 14.11 19.21
CA SER A 593 -38.39 13.76 20.65
C SER A 593 -37.11 13.09 21.15
N SER A 594 -36.18 12.75 20.26
CA SER A 594 -34.85 12.21 20.57
C SER A 594 -33.94 12.35 19.35
N VAL A 595 -33.03 13.32 19.37
CA VAL A 595 -32.13 13.65 18.26
C VAL A 595 -30.68 13.41 18.67
N SER A 596 -29.90 12.76 17.81
CA SER A 596 -28.46 12.49 17.97
C SER A 596 -27.86 12.08 16.63
N GLY A 597 -26.54 12.16 16.48
CA GLY A 597 -25.83 11.76 15.26
C GLY A 597 -25.75 12.89 14.23
N ASN A 598 -25.63 12.52 12.95
CA ASN A 598 -25.62 13.51 11.87
C ASN A 598 -27.03 14.10 11.67
N ILE A 599 -27.14 15.41 11.43
CA ILE A 599 -28.42 16.11 11.25
C ILE A 599 -28.39 17.02 10.02
N SER A 600 -29.52 17.10 9.31
CA SER A 600 -29.70 17.90 8.11
C SER A 600 -31.18 18.23 7.90
N GLY A 601 -31.50 19.29 7.16
CA GLY A 601 -32.86 19.66 6.77
C GLY A 601 -33.38 20.95 7.41
N ILE A 602 -34.66 20.99 7.74
CA ILE A 602 -35.33 22.21 8.23
C ILE A 602 -36.02 21.90 9.56
N TRP A 603 -35.71 22.64 10.62
CA TRP A 603 -36.43 22.51 11.89
C TRP A 603 -37.49 23.60 12.01
N VAL A 604 -38.74 23.18 12.23
CA VAL A 604 -39.92 24.05 12.35
C VAL A 604 -40.46 24.07 13.79
N PRO A 605 -41.14 25.16 14.20
CA PRO A 605 -41.68 25.29 15.57
C PRO A 605 -42.70 24.22 15.97
N ASP A 606 -43.40 23.62 14.99
CA ASP A 606 -44.48 22.65 15.24
C ASP A 606 -43.99 21.39 16.00
N PHE A 607 -42.70 21.06 15.91
CA PHE A 607 -42.06 19.93 16.61
C PHE A 607 -41.21 20.37 17.81
N SER A 608 -41.30 21.64 18.22
CA SER A 608 -40.56 22.13 19.40
C SER A 608 -41.21 21.67 20.72
N PRO A 609 -40.41 21.37 21.76
CA PRO A 609 -38.95 21.39 21.77
C PRO A 609 -38.34 20.14 21.10
N TYR A 610 -37.28 20.34 20.32
CA TYR A 610 -36.42 19.26 19.83
C TYR A 610 -35.54 18.78 20.98
N ILE A 611 -35.62 17.49 21.32
CA ILE A 611 -34.87 16.91 22.44
C ILE A 611 -33.57 16.33 21.92
N ILE A 612 -32.45 17.01 22.19
CA ILE A 612 -31.13 16.58 21.74
C ILE A 612 -30.54 15.64 22.80
N SER A 613 -30.69 14.34 22.56
CA SER A 613 -30.40 13.27 23.52
C SER A 613 -28.95 12.75 23.48
N GLY A 614 -28.20 13.10 22.44
CA GLY A 614 -26.80 12.76 22.25
C GLY A 614 -26.14 13.77 21.30
N ASP A 615 -24.81 13.68 21.14
CA ASP A 615 -24.06 14.60 20.28
C ASP A 615 -24.67 14.67 18.89
N VAL A 616 -24.75 15.89 18.34
CA VAL A 616 -25.23 16.15 16.99
C VAL A 616 -24.17 16.83 16.14
N THR A 617 -24.14 16.51 14.85
CA THR A 617 -23.19 17.07 13.89
C THR A 617 -23.91 17.50 12.62
N ILE A 618 -23.59 18.67 12.10
CA ILE A 618 -23.84 19.04 10.69
C ILE A 618 -22.53 18.73 9.95
N GLY A 619 -22.54 17.71 9.10
CA GLY A 619 -21.40 17.31 8.26
C GLY A 619 -20.96 18.40 7.29
N PHE A 620 -19.78 18.25 6.67
CA PHE A 620 -19.17 19.30 5.83
C PHE A 620 -20.07 19.76 4.66
N ASP A 621 -20.79 18.83 4.04
CA ASP A 621 -21.69 19.09 2.90
C ASP A 621 -23.17 19.13 3.32
N ASP A 622 -23.45 19.14 4.62
CA ASP A 622 -24.80 19.15 5.17
C ASP A 622 -25.26 20.57 5.51
N GLU A 623 -26.57 20.80 5.39
CA GLU A 623 -27.23 22.05 5.77
C GLU A 623 -28.32 21.79 6.81
N LEU A 624 -28.36 22.63 7.84
CA LEU A 624 -29.49 22.73 8.75
C LEU A 624 -30.02 24.16 8.80
N THR A 625 -31.29 24.33 8.44
CA THR A 625 -32.03 25.57 8.67
C THR A 625 -32.94 25.44 9.89
N ILE A 626 -32.85 26.36 10.85
CA ILE A 626 -33.71 26.42 12.03
C ILE A 626 -34.62 27.64 11.94
N ASN A 627 -35.93 27.43 11.88
CA ASN A 627 -36.90 28.50 11.71
C ASN A 627 -37.17 29.28 13.02
N PRO A 628 -37.63 30.54 12.94
CA PRO A 628 -37.98 31.35 14.11
C PRO A 628 -38.97 30.63 15.04
N GLY A 629 -38.75 30.73 16.35
CA GLY A 629 -39.61 30.13 17.37
C GLY A 629 -39.31 28.67 17.73
N VAL A 630 -38.27 28.06 17.13
CA VAL A 630 -37.82 26.71 17.48
C VAL A 630 -37.10 26.69 18.82
N GLU A 631 -37.38 25.67 19.64
CA GLU A 631 -36.67 25.38 20.90
C GLU A 631 -35.89 24.07 20.79
N LEU A 632 -34.61 24.10 21.13
CA LEU A 632 -33.71 22.96 21.25
C LEU A 632 -33.36 22.76 22.72
N GLN A 633 -33.64 21.57 23.23
CA GLN A 633 -33.38 21.19 24.61
C GLN A 633 -32.34 20.06 24.68
N PHE A 634 -31.14 20.40 25.13
CA PHE A 634 -29.99 19.50 25.19
C PHE A 634 -29.96 18.69 26.49
N ALA A 635 -29.64 17.40 26.38
CA ALA A 635 -29.30 16.55 27.51
C ALA A 635 -27.89 16.88 28.06
N ASP A 636 -27.56 16.30 29.22
CA ASP A 636 -26.30 16.56 29.91
C ASP A 636 -25.08 16.21 29.05
N ASP A 637 -24.08 17.11 29.05
CA ASP A 637 -22.80 16.99 28.33
C ASP A 637 -22.89 16.87 26.79
N VAL A 638 -24.08 17.01 26.19
CA VAL A 638 -24.26 16.91 24.73
C VAL A 638 -23.61 18.07 23.98
N LEU A 639 -22.88 17.77 22.91
CA LEU A 639 -22.24 18.72 22.02
C LEU A 639 -22.99 18.87 20.69
N PHE A 640 -23.10 20.09 20.20
CA PHE A 640 -23.53 20.38 18.83
C PHE A 640 -22.32 20.84 18.01
N THR A 641 -21.86 19.99 17.09
CA THR A 641 -20.76 20.30 16.16
C THR A 641 -21.30 20.77 14.81
N ILE A 642 -20.71 21.83 14.26
CA ILE A 642 -21.06 22.41 12.98
C ILE A 642 -19.79 22.45 12.12
N ASN A 643 -19.74 21.58 11.10
CA ASN A 643 -18.70 21.56 10.08
C ASN A 643 -19.22 22.11 8.73
N GLY A 644 -20.51 21.90 8.43
CA GLY A 644 -21.19 22.46 7.26
C GLY A 644 -21.91 23.78 7.54
N LEU A 645 -23.14 23.90 7.05
CA LEU A 645 -23.92 25.14 7.08
C LEU A 645 -25.07 25.08 8.10
N LEU A 646 -25.04 25.98 9.08
CA LEU A 646 -26.14 26.26 10.00
C LEU A 646 -26.75 27.63 9.70
N ILE A 647 -28.05 27.66 9.39
CA ILE A 647 -28.84 28.88 9.24
C ILE A 647 -29.89 28.92 10.36
N ALA A 648 -29.59 29.61 11.46
CA ALA A 648 -30.55 29.90 12.53
C ALA A 648 -30.88 31.40 12.54
N ASP A 649 -31.77 31.84 11.65
CA ASP A 649 -32.11 33.25 11.47
C ASP A 649 -33.55 33.59 11.89
N ALA A 650 -33.69 34.12 13.10
CA ALA A 650 -34.93 34.68 13.63
C ALA A 650 -35.00 36.21 13.57
N SER A 651 -34.17 36.87 12.75
CA SER A 651 -34.12 38.34 12.65
C SER A 651 -35.42 38.96 12.13
N SER A 652 -36.20 38.21 11.34
CA SER A 652 -37.46 38.65 10.77
C SER A 652 -38.61 38.70 11.79
N VAL A 653 -38.51 37.97 12.92
CA VAL A 653 -39.58 37.86 13.94
C VAL A 653 -39.01 38.02 15.35
N ARG A 654 -38.86 39.28 15.79
CA ARG A 654 -38.21 39.65 17.06
C ARG A 654 -38.74 38.97 18.33
N ASN A 655 -40.01 38.55 18.36
CA ASN A 655 -40.64 37.97 19.55
C ASN A 655 -40.62 36.43 19.58
N GLU A 656 -40.03 35.80 18.57
CA GLU A 656 -39.96 34.34 18.41
C GLU A 656 -38.49 33.94 18.21
N PRO A 657 -37.64 34.08 19.25
CA PRO A 657 -36.23 33.71 19.13
C PRO A 657 -36.08 32.20 18.93
N ILE A 658 -34.96 31.79 18.36
CA ILE A 658 -34.53 30.38 18.36
C ILE A 658 -33.83 30.12 19.69
N ILE A 659 -34.23 29.10 20.42
CA ILE A 659 -33.76 28.84 21.80
C ILE A 659 -32.88 27.60 21.82
N PHE A 660 -31.67 27.73 22.34
CA PHE A 660 -30.73 26.65 22.65
C PHE A 660 -30.55 26.60 24.18
N ASN A 661 -31.14 25.62 24.84
CA ASN A 661 -31.11 25.51 26.31
C ASN A 661 -30.92 24.08 26.82
N SER A 662 -30.77 23.94 28.13
CA SER A 662 -30.81 22.63 28.79
C SER A 662 -31.53 22.73 30.13
N ASN A 663 -32.19 21.65 30.54
CA ASN A 663 -32.68 21.51 31.91
C ASN A 663 -31.58 21.12 32.92
N THR A 664 -30.41 20.71 32.42
CA THR A 664 -29.24 20.33 33.22
C THR A 664 -28.05 21.20 32.83
N SER A 665 -27.34 20.79 31.79
CA SER A 665 -26.21 21.48 31.18
C SER A 665 -25.91 20.85 29.82
N TRP A 666 -25.11 21.50 28.98
CA TRP A 666 -24.69 20.94 27.68
C TRP A 666 -23.35 21.53 27.24
N SER A 667 -22.68 20.90 26.28
CA SER A 667 -21.33 21.28 25.86
C SER A 667 -21.28 22.51 24.94
N GLY A 668 -22.43 23.02 24.50
CA GLY A 668 -22.55 24.22 23.66
C GLY A 668 -22.44 23.94 22.16
N LEU A 669 -22.37 25.02 21.38
CA LEU A 669 -22.18 25.00 19.93
C LEU A 669 -20.68 25.05 19.59
N ARG A 670 -20.23 24.19 18.68
CA ARG A 670 -18.85 24.17 18.18
C ARG A 670 -18.82 24.27 16.66
N PHE A 671 -18.40 25.42 16.16
CA PHE A 671 -18.07 25.66 14.75
C PHE A 671 -16.61 25.29 14.53
N TYR A 672 -16.36 24.39 13.58
CA TYR A 672 -15.03 23.83 13.34
C TYR A 672 -14.76 23.70 11.85
N ASN A 673 -13.82 24.49 11.32
CA ASN A 673 -13.45 24.49 9.91
C ASN A 673 -14.66 24.58 8.96
N THR A 674 -15.59 25.48 9.28
CA THR A 674 -16.79 25.68 8.47
C THR A 674 -16.40 26.24 7.11
N GLN A 675 -16.86 25.58 6.04
CA GLN A 675 -16.53 25.97 4.66
C GLN A 675 -17.49 27.02 4.09
N GLU A 676 -18.53 27.38 4.85
CA GLU A 676 -19.64 28.26 4.48
C GLU A 676 -19.93 29.27 5.61
N GLU A 677 -20.55 30.41 5.26
CA GLU A 677 -20.96 31.45 6.22
C GLU A 677 -22.15 30.98 7.06
N ASN A 678 -21.91 30.72 8.35
CA ASN A 678 -22.95 30.30 9.28
C ASN A 678 -23.69 31.49 9.89
N ILE A 679 -24.96 31.31 10.27
CA ILE A 679 -25.80 32.40 10.81
C ILE A 679 -26.46 32.00 12.14
N LEU A 680 -26.25 32.81 13.17
CA LEU A 680 -27.02 32.85 14.40
C LEU A 680 -27.63 34.25 14.56
N ALA A 681 -28.91 34.41 14.27
CA ALA A 681 -29.59 35.70 14.39
C ALA A 681 -30.85 35.63 15.27
N ASN A 682 -30.93 36.52 16.26
CA ASN A 682 -32.00 36.57 17.26
C ASN A 682 -32.19 35.23 18.02
N CYS A 683 -31.09 34.57 18.37
CA CYS A 683 -31.07 33.33 19.16
C CYS A 683 -30.90 33.59 20.67
N GLU A 684 -31.37 32.68 21.51
CA GLU A 684 -31.12 32.64 22.95
C GLU A 684 -30.33 31.37 23.30
N ILE A 685 -29.14 31.53 23.89
CA ILE A 685 -28.20 30.42 24.19
C ILE A 685 -27.86 30.47 25.68
N SER A 686 -28.29 29.45 26.43
CA SER A 686 -28.09 29.36 27.88
C SER A 686 -27.73 27.96 28.36
N ASP A 687 -27.27 27.88 29.62
CA ASP A 687 -27.03 26.63 30.35
C ASP A 687 -25.88 25.75 29.83
N ALA A 688 -24.96 26.27 29.01
CA ALA A 688 -23.78 25.52 28.58
C ALA A 688 -22.74 25.35 29.72
N SER A 689 -22.16 24.15 29.85
CA SER A 689 -21.13 23.78 30.84
C SER A 689 -19.70 23.88 30.31
N VAL A 690 -19.51 23.99 28.99
CA VAL A 690 -18.20 24.15 28.34
C VAL A 690 -18.03 25.56 27.76
N THR A 691 -18.39 25.79 26.49
CA THR A 691 -18.40 27.12 25.89
C THR A 691 -19.71 27.21 25.11
N ALA A 692 -20.53 28.23 25.35
CA ALA A 692 -21.81 28.35 24.68
C ALA A 692 -21.66 28.40 23.14
N VAL A 693 -20.68 29.16 22.65
CA VAL A 693 -20.30 29.23 21.24
C VAL A 693 -18.77 29.18 21.10
N ASN A 694 -18.26 28.07 20.59
CA ASN A 694 -16.85 27.84 20.31
C ASN A 694 -16.60 27.87 18.80
N ILE A 695 -15.71 28.73 18.32
CA ILE A 695 -15.42 28.97 16.90
C ILE A 695 -13.93 28.70 16.70
N GLU A 696 -13.60 27.70 15.88
CA GLU A 696 -12.23 27.20 15.75
C GLU A 696 -11.86 26.91 14.29
N MET A 697 -10.57 27.06 13.96
CA MET A 697 -9.95 26.64 12.70
C MET A 697 -10.63 27.23 11.46
N ASP A 698 -10.40 28.50 11.15
CA ASP A 698 -10.88 29.17 9.93
C ASP A 698 -12.40 29.06 9.69
N SER A 699 -13.20 29.04 10.76
CA SER A 699 -14.67 29.05 10.66
C SER A 699 -15.22 30.45 10.41
N GLU A 700 -16.26 30.54 9.58
CA GLU A 700 -16.99 31.76 9.21
C GLU A 700 -18.40 31.79 9.84
N ILE A 701 -18.72 32.85 10.58
CA ILE A 701 -20.03 32.98 11.25
C ILE A 701 -20.47 34.42 11.58
N ASP A 702 -21.75 34.68 11.31
CA ASP A 702 -22.48 35.89 11.67
C ASP A 702 -23.38 35.66 12.90
N ILE A 703 -23.07 36.35 14.01
CA ILE A 703 -23.83 36.26 15.27
C ILE A 703 -24.46 37.62 15.58
N VAL A 704 -25.77 37.75 15.31
CA VAL A 704 -26.46 39.03 15.29
C VAL A 704 -27.71 39.05 16.19
N GLY A 705 -27.78 39.98 17.14
CA GLY A 705 -29.00 40.18 17.94
C GLY A 705 -29.33 39.05 18.92
N CYS A 706 -28.37 38.16 19.19
CA CYS A 706 -28.53 37.02 20.10
C CYS A 706 -28.38 37.40 21.58
N LYS A 707 -28.91 36.56 22.47
CA LYS A 707 -28.64 36.58 23.90
C LYS A 707 -27.84 35.33 24.29
N VAL A 708 -26.64 35.53 24.82
CA VAL A 708 -25.80 34.43 25.33
C VAL A 708 -25.61 34.65 26.82
N PHE A 709 -26.28 33.83 27.64
CA PHE A 709 -26.43 34.10 29.07
C PHE A 709 -26.47 32.87 29.96
N ASP A 710 -26.13 33.06 31.23
CA ASP A 710 -26.15 32.02 32.28
C ASP A 710 -25.36 30.74 31.93
N ASN A 711 -24.33 30.85 31.07
CA ASN A 711 -23.42 29.74 30.75
C ASN A 711 -22.28 29.67 31.77
N ASN A 712 -22.00 28.47 32.29
CA ASN A 712 -21.13 28.27 33.44
C ASN A 712 -20.11 27.15 33.19
N THR A 713 -18.84 27.50 33.08
CA THR A 713 -17.76 26.54 32.81
C THR A 713 -16.61 26.60 33.80
N THR A 714 -15.91 25.47 33.91
CA THR A 714 -14.68 25.36 34.71
C THR A 714 -13.43 25.07 33.87
N THR A 715 -13.56 25.00 32.54
CA THR A 715 -12.50 24.52 31.64
C THR A 715 -12.13 25.53 30.57
N GLN A 716 -13.10 26.27 30.02
CA GLN A 716 -12.90 27.16 28.87
C GLN A 716 -13.47 28.57 29.10
N ALA A 717 -13.62 29.37 28.05
CA ALA A 717 -14.38 30.62 28.13
C ALA A 717 -15.88 30.32 28.14
N ALA A 718 -16.69 31.11 28.83
CA ALA A 718 -18.08 30.72 29.06
C ALA A 718 -19.00 31.04 27.87
N ALA A 719 -19.09 32.31 27.43
CA ALA A 719 -19.96 32.67 26.30
C ALA A 719 -19.32 32.38 24.94
N PHE A 720 -18.18 33.02 24.62
CA PHE A 720 -17.53 32.89 23.33
C PHE A 720 -16.06 32.51 23.46
N LYS A 721 -15.63 31.56 22.63
CA LYS A 721 -14.22 31.24 22.38
C LYS A 721 -13.96 31.26 20.88
N ILE A 722 -12.95 32.02 20.45
CA ILE A 722 -12.58 32.20 19.04
C ILE A 722 -11.09 31.87 18.90
N VAL A 723 -10.77 30.91 18.03
CA VAL A 723 -9.42 30.35 17.86
C VAL A 723 -9.07 30.18 16.39
N GLY A 724 -8.14 30.99 15.89
CA GLY A 724 -7.69 30.90 14.50
C GLY A 724 -8.83 31.13 13.49
N SER A 725 -9.75 32.07 13.73
CA SER A 725 -10.88 32.35 12.83
C SER A 725 -11.11 33.86 12.74
N ASP A 726 -10.87 34.44 11.57
CA ASP A 726 -10.92 35.90 11.36
C ASP A 726 -12.27 36.40 10.84
N ASP A 727 -12.99 35.58 10.06
CA ASP A 727 -14.28 35.92 9.45
C ASP A 727 -15.46 35.67 10.41
N VAL A 728 -15.44 36.42 11.51
CA VAL A 728 -16.43 36.30 12.59
C VAL A 728 -17.03 37.66 12.93
N LEU A 729 -18.36 37.79 12.78
CA LEU A 729 -19.14 38.96 13.20
C LEU A 729 -19.90 38.67 14.50
N ILE A 730 -19.69 39.52 15.51
CA ILE A 730 -20.48 39.52 16.75
C ILE A 730 -21.12 40.90 16.88
N SER A 731 -22.39 41.01 16.52
CA SER A 731 -23.10 42.29 16.44
C SER A 731 -24.44 42.34 17.19
N GLN A 732 -24.72 43.46 17.88
CA GLN A 732 -26.04 43.71 18.50
C GLN A 732 -26.47 42.66 19.56
N ASN A 733 -25.53 41.90 20.13
CA ASN A 733 -25.82 40.83 21.07
C ASN A 733 -25.88 41.31 22.53
N ILE A 734 -26.55 40.54 23.38
CA ILE A 734 -26.50 40.66 24.84
C ILE A 734 -25.73 39.45 25.41
N ILE A 735 -24.57 39.72 26.00
CA ILE A 735 -23.67 38.70 26.57
C ILE A 735 -23.64 38.91 28.08
N ALA A 736 -24.43 38.13 28.81
CA ALA A 736 -24.75 38.44 30.21
C ALA A 736 -24.64 37.26 31.18
N ASN A 737 -24.15 37.53 32.39
CA ASN A 737 -24.16 36.56 33.52
C ASN A 737 -23.41 35.23 33.25
N ASN A 738 -22.48 35.19 32.30
CA ASN A 738 -21.70 33.99 32.02
C ASN A 738 -20.50 33.89 32.97
N SER A 739 -20.13 32.67 33.39
CA SER A 739 -19.07 32.43 34.38
C SER A 739 -18.04 31.39 33.94
N SER A 740 -16.75 31.75 34.00
CA SER A 740 -15.61 30.86 33.76
C SER A 740 -14.61 30.89 34.92
N SER A 741 -14.07 29.73 35.32
CA SER A 741 -12.98 29.67 36.31
C SER A 741 -11.56 29.72 35.72
N THR A 742 -11.40 29.53 34.40
CA THR A 742 -10.09 29.40 33.74
C THR A 742 -9.81 30.50 32.72
N ASN A 743 -10.83 31.10 32.11
CA ASN A 743 -10.71 32.09 31.04
C ASN A 743 -11.70 33.26 31.23
N ALA A 744 -12.04 33.98 30.16
CA ALA A 744 -13.06 35.02 30.21
C ALA A 744 -14.47 34.45 30.39
N GLY A 745 -15.30 35.14 31.16
CA GLY A 745 -16.74 34.83 31.24
C GLY A 745 -17.49 35.24 29.97
N GLY A 746 -17.13 36.37 29.36
CA GLY A 746 -17.75 36.83 28.10
C GLY A 746 -17.02 36.25 26.89
N ILE A 747 -16.13 37.04 26.28
CA ILE A 747 -15.46 36.66 25.04
C ILE A 747 -13.97 36.38 25.28
N TYR A 748 -13.49 35.26 24.77
CA TYR A 748 -12.08 34.94 24.66
C TYR A 748 -11.69 34.77 23.19
N CYS A 749 -10.59 35.40 22.79
CA CYS A 749 -10.11 35.38 21.40
C CYS A 749 -8.60 35.16 21.40
N THR A 750 -8.12 34.23 20.56
CA THR A 750 -6.70 33.88 20.44
C THR A 750 -6.34 33.60 18.98
N ALA A 751 -5.26 34.22 18.48
CA ALA A 751 -4.89 34.18 17.07
C ALA A 751 -6.07 34.49 16.12
N SER A 752 -6.87 35.50 16.43
CA SER A 752 -8.06 35.85 15.64
C SER A 752 -8.39 37.35 15.68
N SER A 753 -9.07 37.84 14.65
CA SER A 753 -9.36 39.26 14.42
C SER A 753 -10.85 39.55 14.12
N PRO A 754 -11.78 39.08 14.96
CA PRO A 754 -13.22 39.23 14.71
C PRO A 754 -13.70 40.69 14.74
N LEU A 755 -14.83 40.95 14.08
CA LEU A 755 -15.56 42.22 14.18
C LEU A 755 -16.60 42.16 15.30
N ILE A 756 -16.39 42.91 16.38
CA ILE A 756 -17.26 42.92 17.57
C ILE A 756 -17.91 44.30 17.71
N SER A 757 -19.20 44.43 17.40
CA SER A 757 -19.85 45.75 17.39
C SER A 757 -21.24 45.83 18.03
N ASN A 758 -21.57 46.97 18.65
CA ASN A 758 -22.91 47.26 19.18
C ASN A 758 -23.44 46.25 20.22
N ASN A 759 -22.57 45.53 20.93
CA ASN A 759 -22.97 44.51 21.91
C ASN A 759 -23.12 45.10 23.32
N ILE A 760 -23.87 44.41 24.18
CA ILE A 760 -23.93 44.65 25.63
C ILE A 760 -23.27 43.46 26.34
N ILE A 761 -22.08 43.66 26.91
CA ILE A 761 -21.28 42.65 27.62
C ILE A 761 -21.31 42.97 29.12
N VAL A 762 -22.17 42.29 29.88
CA VAL A 762 -22.51 42.70 31.25
C VAL A 762 -22.52 41.56 32.27
N ASN A 763 -22.08 41.81 33.49
CA ASN A 763 -22.16 40.84 34.61
C ASN A 763 -21.45 39.49 34.38
N ASN A 764 -20.49 39.40 33.45
CA ASN A 764 -19.77 38.16 33.22
C ASN A 764 -18.62 38.02 34.22
N THR A 765 -18.38 36.80 34.71
CA THR A 765 -17.30 36.48 35.65
C THR A 765 -16.28 35.56 34.99
N GLY A 766 -15.00 35.89 35.05
CA GLY A 766 -13.94 35.07 34.44
C GLY A 766 -12.66 35.15 35.25
N LEU A 767 -11.71 34.23 35.04
CA LEU A 767 -10.35 34.43 35.53
C LEU A 767 -9.80 35.77 35.02
N TRP A 768 -10.01 36.06 33.74
CA TRP A 768 -9.57 37.28 33.07
C TRP A 768 -10.68 38.35 32.92
N GLY A 769 -11.82 38.17 33.59
CA GLY A 769 -12.98 39.08 33.50
C GLY A 769 -13.93 38.76 32.35
N GLY A 770 -14.58 39.78 31.79
CA GLY A 770 -15.58 39.62 30.72
C GLY A 770 -15.01 39.52 29.31
N PHE A 771 -13.73 39.85 29.11
CA PHE A 771 -13.11 39.90 27.79
C PHE A 771 -11.61 39.60 27.90
N TYR A 772 -11.07 38.70 27.07
CA TYR A 772 -9.65 38.33 27.08
C TYR A 772 -9.11 38.05 25.68
N LEU A 773 -7.95 38.64 25.35
CA LEU A 773 -7.25 38.48 24.07
C LEU A 773 -5.87 37.85 24.28
N GLN A 774 -5.49 36.92 23.39
CA GLN A 774 -4.20 36.23 23.43
C GLN A 774 -3.60 36.03 22.03
N ASN A 775 -2.29 35.72 21.97
CA ASN A 775 -1.56 35.29 20.76
C ASN A 775 -1.88 36.12 19.50
N ASP A 776 -1.45 37.38 19.48
CA ASP A 776 -1.57 38.30 18.34
C ASP A 776 -3.00 38.53 17.80
N SER A 777 -4.04 38.31 18.63
CA SER A 777 -5.41 38.67 18.29
C SER A 777 -5.60 40.18 18.12
N ASN A 778 -6.29 40.60 17.06
CA ASN A 778 -6.52 42.02 16.74
C ASN A 778 -7.99 42.31 16.36
N PRO A 779 -8.96 42.08 17.26
CA PRO A 779 -10.37 42.31 16.96
C PRO A 779 -10.69 43.79 16.75
N ILE A 780 -11.61 44.08 15.83
CA ILE A 780 -12.18 45.43 15.67
C ILE A 780 -13.37 45.56 16.63
N MET A 781 -13.27 46.45 17.62
CA MET A 781 -14.34 46.68 18.61
C MET A 781 -14.98 48.05 18.46
N MET A 782 -16.29 48.12 18.21
CA MET A 782 -17.01 49.39 18.03
C MET A 782 -18.34 49.44 18.78
N ASN A 783 -18.66 50.56 19.43
CA ASN A 783 -19.97 50.81 20.06
C ASN A 783 -20.46 49.74 21.07
N ASN A 784 -19.54 49.02 21.72
CA ASN A 784 -19.90 48.02 22.73
C ASN A 784 -20.11 48.66 24.11
N THR A 785 -21.12 48.23 24.84
CA THR A 785 -21.34 48.55 26.25
C THR A 785 -20.78 47.42 27.11
N ILE A 786 -19.70 47.68 27.85
CA ILE A 786 -19.05 46.68 28.71
C ILE A 786 -19.15 47.13 30.17
N ALA A 787 -19.91 46.43 31.00
CA ALA A 787 -20.22 46.87 32.36
C ALA A 787 -20.26 45.71 33.37
N ASN A 788 -19.88 45.95 34.62
CA ASN A 788 -20.03 44.99 35.73
C ASN A 788 -19.42 43.60 35.51
N ASN A 789 -18.42 43.45 34.64
CA ASN A 789 -17.71 42.18 34.49
C ASN A 789 -16.66 42.02 35.59
N LEU A 790 -16.50 40.82 36.13
CA LEU A 790 -15.66 40.53 37.29
C LEU A 790 -14.51 39.58 36.93
N SER A 791 -13.27 40.00 37.23
CA SER A 791 -12.11 39.11 37.22
C SER A 791 -11.93 38.44 38.58
N THR A 792 -11.74 37.12 38.59
CA THR A 792 -11.41 36.35 39.80
C THR A 792 -9.90 36.21 40.03
N ASN A 793 -9.07 36.68 39.09
CA ASN A 793 -7.62 36.72 39.24
C ASN A 793 -7.21 37.81 40.25
N THR A 794 -6.28 37.47 41.13
CA THR A 794 -5.79 38.34 42.21
C THR A 794 -4.66 39.29 41.76
N THR A 795 -4.17 39.14 40.52
CA THR A 795 -3.18 40.04 39.92
C THR A 795 -3.86 41.13 39.07
N PRO A 796 -3.53 42.42 39.27
CA PRO A 796 -4.18 43.51 38.55
C PRO A 796 -3.68 43.55 37.09
N TYR A 797 -4.43 42.95 36.18
CA TYR A 797 -4.30 43.23 34.75
C TYR A 797 -5.26 44.37 34.37
N LEU A 798 -4.82 45.23 33.45
CA LEU A 798 -5.58 46.37 32.97
C LEU A 798 -6.87 45.86 32.30
N MET A 799 -8.02 46.15 32.90
CA MET A 799 -9.33 45.65 32.44
C MET A 799 -9.82 46.29 31.13
N PHE A 800 -9.19 47.38 30.66
CA PHE A 800 -9.49 48.04 29.38
C PHE A 800 -8.29 48.84 28.88
N LEU A 801 -7.92 48.67 27.61
CA LEU A 801 -7.15 49.67 26.84
C LEU A 801 -7.91 49.91 25.53
N LEU A 802 -8.93 50.77 25.58
CA LEU A 802 -9.52 51.36 24.38
C LEU A 802 -8.49 52.33 23.81
N ASN A 803 -7.72 51.91 22.80
CA ASN A 803 -7.09 52.88 21.91
C ASN A 803 -8.15 53.34 20.92
N SER A 804 -8.74 54.50 21.22
CA SER A 804 -9.42 55.31 20.20
C SER A 804 -8.42 55.69 19.12
N VAL A 805 -8.76 55.46 17.86
CA VAL A 805 -8.36 56.35 16.76
C VAL A 805 -9.60 57.05 16.26
#